data_AF-A0AAU6KCS5-F1
#
_entry.id   AF-A0AAU6KCS5-F1
#
_cell.length_a   1.000
_cell.length_b   1.000
_cell.length_c   1.000
_cell.angle_alpha   90.00
_cell.angle_beta   90.00
_cell.angle_gamma   90.00
#
_symmetry.space_group_name_H-M   'P 1'
#
loop_
_entity.id
_entity.type
_entity.pdbx_description
1 polymer ?
#
loop_
_entity_poly.entity_id
_entity_poly.type
_entity_poly.pdbx_seq_one_letter_code
_entity_poly.pdbx_strand_id
1 'polypeptide(L)'
;MSEIPAKATESEDPSDGARAEAAGGFAVAGATGGAMSDAMTEPRGDARTEPTNTPWGGAPSGPSGDARPRAAGTPTDTGTGAGADTGTDLGADMDRATAVPPGAPHAASRGASHVEPYGEPPGEPLGDTMWQSSPPGSIYDYIKVASFSIGADGLVDQWSLRAEQLFGISAERALGMDPIEAFFEPDQRERGQRKMAEILDGREWTGVVPFRVPATGDGEPGEEGLAEVYVMPTTTEDGERAAVCIVVDVRTLRSIETDLAASQAIFGQSPFGFLLIDTDLRVRRANKQFASVFGGNVESHRGRTVHDYLPRSEAERVAATLRRVLETGDSITDMHVTGFIPGSDERRHWSVNLYRVHSGSGRPIGIAWLGTDITSRRAAAREAAAARRNLALLNEAGARIGNSLDLETTARELLDVVVPGFCDLATVDLYQGLLAGDETPRALADGSAELRRVAFASAVSDAPFIGGPAPVAVGAVHHYAFNSPCADALRTARPQQVPAEDGGLIQSTLAVPMVAHDTVVGLAQFSRTKGSEPFGDRDRALAVELAARAAVCIDNARLYRREHERALILQRSLLPPGDPEASGLDIACRYLPGNAATEVGGDWFDVIELPGHRTALVVGDVMGRGLRAAVAMGELRTAVRTLALLDLEPAEVLSALDEIARGLGTPGGVQQATRAARQPRDADLSEVYLATCVYAVYDSVTRRCTFANAGHLPPVLVEPGESALMLDVPPGMPLGVGGEPFEEVEVELPEGALLALYTDGLVESRDHPLDEGLQAFVGALTDPSRPLEDVCDHVLNTLDTHHGEDDIALLMARVQGLPADSVGDWTLPREPRSVGRAREYARTQLTAWELEPLVDTTELLVSELVTNALRYGEGEIRLRLLLDRTLVCEVWDAGLVQPRRRRARDTDEGGRGLQLVGLLSAAWGSRRTPAGKTVWFELPLPDGGTPLTDPAEALLSLF
;
A
#
# COMPACT_ATOMS: atom_id res chain seq x y z
N MET A 1 -22.96 -9.90 62.69
CA MET A 1 -23.91 -10.01 63.83
C MET A 1 -24.91 -8.87 63.71
N SER A 2 -26.19 -9.18 63.98
CA SER A 2 -27.46 -8.43 63.80
C SER A 2 -27.94 -8.27 62.33
N GLU A 3 -28.69 -9.23 61.77
CA GLU A 3 -30.15 -9.52 61.90
C GLU A 3 -31.02 -8.60 60.99
N ILE A 4 -31.48 -9.05 59.79
CA ILE A 4 -32.71 -9.84 59.44
C ILE A 4 -34.01 -8.97 59.46
N PRO A 5 -35.09 -9.16 58.63
CA PRO A 5 -35.35 -10.13 57.53
C PRO A 5 -35.95 -9.55 56.21
N ALA A 6 -35.98 -10.45 55.23
CA ALA A 6 -36.83 -10.51 54.05
C ALA A 6 -38.34 -10.66 54.32
N LYS A 7 -39.17 -10.34 53.33
CA LYS A 7 -40.50 -10.94 53.15
C LYS A 7 -40.74 -11.28 51.67
N ALA A 8 -41.40 -12.42 51.50
CA ALA A 8 -41.40 -13.27 50.33
C ALA A 8 -42.52 -12.97 49.32
N THR A 9 -42.25 -13.49 48.13
CA THR A 9 -43.07 -13.78 46.95
C THR A 9 -44.23 -14.76 47.17
N GLU A 10 -45.34 -14.55 46.47
CA GLU A 10 -46.32 -15.55 45.96
C GLU A 10 -46.92 -14.92 44.67
N SER A 11 -46.61 -15.43 43.46
CA SER A 11 -47.41 -16.36 42.61
C SER A 11 -48.83 -15.80 42.32
N GLU A 12 -49.36 -15.67 41.11
CA GLU A 12 -49.42 -16.55 39.92
C GLU A 12 -49.80 -15.71 38.67
N ASP A 13 -49.35 -16.13 37.49
CA ASP A 13 -49.94 -15.81 36.16
C ASP A 13 -50.87 -17.01 35.79
N PRO A 14 -51.89 -16.95 34.89
CA PRO A 14 -51.87 -16.21 33.62
C PRO A 14 -53.21 -15.63 33.09
N SER A 15 -53.06 -14.74 32.09
CA SER A 15 -53.92 -14.52 30.90
C SER A 15 -55.46 -14.49 31.05
N ASP A 16 -56.05 -13.33 30.68
CA ASP A 16 -56.84 -13.12 29.44
C ASP A 16 -57.98 -12.10 29.64
N GLY A 17 -58.21 -11.25 28.63
CA GLY A 17 -59.50 -10.58 28.42
C GLY A 17 -59.70 -9.12 28.87
N ALA A 18 -59.71 -8.24 27.87
CA ALA A 18 -60.52 -7.00 27.73
C ALA A 18 -60.07 -5.69 28.40
N ARG A 19 -59.63 -4.74 27.56
CA ARG A 19 -59.86 -3.30 27.77
C ARG A 19 -60.24 -2.59 26.46
N ALA A 20 -61.34 -1.86 26.54
CA ALA A 20 -61.83 -0.92 25.55
C ALA A 20 -61.20 0.46 25.75
N GLU A 21 -60.98 1.13 24.61
CA GLU A 21 -61.16 2.55 24.29
C GLU A 21 -60.79 3.66 25.29
N ALA A 22 -59.83 4.51 24.87
CA ALA A 22 -60.05 5.96 24.77
C ALA A 22 -59.05 6.57 23.76
N ALA A 23 -59.59 7.21 22.73
CA ALA A 23 -58.89 7.95 21.69
C ALA A 23 -58.86 9.46 22.01
N GLY A 24 -57.88 10.19 21.46
CA GLY A 24 -57.88 11.64 21.40
C GLY A 24 -56.54 12.21 20.90
N GLY A 25 -56.50 12.65 19.64
CA GLY A 25 -55.37 13.39 19.04
C GLY A 25 -55.78 14.80 18.59
N PHE A 26 -54.80 15.64 18.26
CA PHE A 26 -54.88 16.89 17.47
C PHE A 26 -53.45 17.16 16.95
N ALA A 27 -53.11 17.08 15.66
CA ALA A 27 -53.46 17.87 14.47
C ALA A 27 -52.76 19.25 14.39
N VAL A 28 -51.83 19.40 13.42
CA VAL A 28 -51.33 20.69 12.90
C VAL A 28 -51.71 20.75 11.42
N ALA A 29 -52.44 21.80 11.04
CA ALA A 29 -53.02 22.02 9.74
C ALA A 29 -52.15 22.93 8.85
N GLY A 30 -52.15 22.66 7.54
CA GLY A 30 -51.70 23.58 6.51
C GLY A 30 -52.85 24.29 5.81
N ALA A 31 -52.56 25.46 5.22
CA ALA A 31 -53.36 26.15 4.20
C ALA A 31 -52.44 27.11 3.41
N THR A 32 -52.07 26.78 2.17
CA THR A 32 -52.55 27.36 0.88
C THR A 32 -52.13 28.80 0.54
N GLY A 33 -51.19 28.92 -0.41
CA GLY A 33 -51.35 29.56 -1.73
C GLY A 33 -51.72 31.05 -1.84
N GLY A 34 -50.77 31.86 -2.33
CA GLY A 34 -51.00 33.17 -2.95
C GLY A 34 -49.86 33.51 -3.91
N ALA A 35 -50.15 33.60 -5.20
CA ALA A 35 -49.22 33.94 -6.27
C ALA A 35 -49.08 35.46 -6.44
N MET A 36 -47.87 35.94 -6.71
CA MET A 36 -47.67 37.20 -7.42
C MET A 36 -46.33 37.20 -8.17
N SER A 37 -46.43 37.48 -9.46
CA SER A 37 -45.36 37.69 -10.44
C SER A 37 -44.63 39.01 -10.22
N ASP A 38 -43.32 39.04 -10.46
CA ASP A 38 -42.74 40.05 -11.35
C ASP A 38 -41.31 39.71 -11.79
N ALA A 39 -41.04 40.06 -13.04
CA ALA A 39 -39.80 39.86 -13.79
C ALA A 39 -38.73 40.88 -13.39
N MET A 40 -37.43 40.55 -13.56
CA MET A 40 -36.51 41.35 -14.39
C MET A 40 -35.04 40.84 -14.42
N THR A 41 -34.58 40.66 -15.66
CA THR A 41 -33.25 40.98 -16.24
C THR A 41 -31.96 40.28 -15.79
N GLU A 42 -31.43 39.51 -16.75
CA GLU A 42 -30.00 39.35 -17.05
C GLU A 42 -29.26 40.70 -17.15
N PRO A 43 -27.93 40.68 -16.97
CA PRO A 43 -27.06 41.40 -17.88
C PRO A 43 -26.08 40.46 -18.58
N ARG A 44 -26.14 40.48 -19.91
CA ARG A 44 -25.04 40.10 -20.80
C ARG A 44 -23.92 41.12 -20.67
N GLY A 45 -22.69 40.65 -20.49
CA GLY A 45 -21.47 41.42 -20.66
C GLY A 45 -20.41 40.56 -21.34
N ASP A 46 -20.30 40.69 -22.67
CA ASP A 46 -19.18 40.23 -23.49
C ASP A 46 -17.92 41.02 -23.11
N ALA A 47 -16.81 40.34 -22.83
CA ALA A 47 -15.48 40.84 -23.16
C ALA A 47 -14.47 39.69 -23.30
N ARG A 48 -14.00 39.53 -24.53
CA ARG A 48 -12.89 38.70 -24.98
C ARG A 48 -11.59 39.12 -24.31
N THR A 49 -10.76 38.15 -23.92
CA THR A 49 -9.29 38.26 -24.01
C THR A 49 -8.69 36.85 -24.08
N GLU A 50 -7.98 36.62 -25.18
CA GLU A 50 -7.18 35.43 -25.48
C GLU A 50 -6.00 35.28 -24.48
N PRO A 51 -5.55 34.07 -24.16
CA PRO A 51 -4.19 33.88 -23.69
C PRO A 51 -3.28 33.53 -24.87
N THR A 52 -2.37 34.47 -25.16
CA THR A 52 -1.24 34.30 -26.07
C THR A 52 -0.32 33.18 -25.59
N ASN A 53 -0.04 32.27 -26.51
CA ASN A 53 0.89 31.15 -26.40
C ASN A 53 2.24 31.58 -26.98
N THR A 54 3.35 31.57 -26.22
CA THR A 54 4.71 31.33 -26.76
C THR A 54 5.76 31.07 -25.67
N PRO A 55 6.85 30.34 -26.00
CA PRO A 55 7.58 29.45 -25.11
C PRO A 55 8.93 30.03 -24.66
N TRP A 56 9.49 29.46 -23.59
CA TRP A 56 10.91 29.62 -23.26
C TRP A 56 11.57 28.26 -23.10
N GLY A 57 12.42 27.95 -24.07
CA GLY A 57 13.46 26.95 -23.95
C GLY A 57 14.67 27.53 -23.21
N GLY A 58 15.40 26.65 -22.54
CA GLY A 58 16.68 26.96 -21.90
C GLY A 58 17.39 25.68 -21.49
N ALA A 59 18.25 25.17 -22.37
CA ALA A 59 19.36 24.31 -21.97
C ALA A 59 20.39 25.13 -21.19
N PRO A 60 21.25 24.50 -20.35
CA PRO A 60 22.62 24.31 -20.83
C PRO A 60 23.31 22.99 -20.39
N SER A 61 24.04 22.43 -21.35
CA SER A 61 25.39 21.81 -21.29
C SER A 61 26.00 21.32 -19.95
N GLY A 62 26.46 20.06 -19.95
CA GLY A 62 27.52 19.55 -19.07
C GLY A 62 28.91 20.13 -19.37
N PRO A 63 30.00 19.68 -18.70
CA PRO A 63 30.64 18.44 -19.16
C PRO A 63 31.36 17.55 -18.10
N SER A 64 31.52 16.27 -18.48
CA SER A 64 32.67 15.34 -18.30
C SER A 64 33.35 15.11 -16.94
N GLY A 65 33.52 13.83 -16.55
CA GLY A 65 34.61 13.41 -15.67
C GLY A 65 34.55 11.99 -15.09
N ASP A 66 35.08 11.02 -15.83
CA ASP A 66 35.74 9.77 -15.41
C ASP A 66 35.01 8.55 -14.81
N ALA A 67 35.36 7.42 -15.42
CA ALA A 67 34.99 6.05 -15.09
C ALA A 67 36.20 5.30 -14.51
N ARG A 68 35.96 4.40 -13.53
CA ARG A 68 36.33 2.97 -13.57
C ARG A 68 36.06 2.23 -12.24
N PRO A 69 35.92 0.88 -12.27
CA PRO A 69 35.13 0.10 -11.31
C PRO A 69 35.98 -0.61 -10.24
N ARG A 70 35.35 -1.06 -9.16
CA ARG A 70 35.93 -2.04 -8.21
C ARG A 70 35.02 -3.24 -8.02
N ALA A 71 35.67 -4.40 -8.04
CA ALA A 71 35.13 -5.75 -8.01
C ALA A 71 35.05 -6.32 -6.58
N ALA A 72 34.17 -7.33 -6.46
CA ALA A 72 34.26 -8.55 -5.66
C ALA A 72 34.81 -8.51 -4.23
N GLY A 73 33.94 -8.88 -3.28
CA GLY A 73 34.31 -9.34 -1.94
C GLY A 73 33.31 -10.37 -1.44
N THR A 74 33.73 -11.64 -1.41
CA THR A 74 33.12 -12.78 -0.70
C THR A 74 32.96 -12.51 0.80
N PRO A 75 31.91 -13.02 1.48
CA PRO A 75 31.90 -13.11 2.94
C PRO A 75 32.44 -14.47 3.40
N THR A 76 33.36 -14.40 4.34
CA THR A 76 33.88 -15.48 5.17
C THR A 76 32.90 -15.83 6.29
N ASP A 77 32.79 -17.12 6.50
CA ASP A 77 32.16 -17.83 7.61
C ASP A 77 32.94 -17.66 8.92
N THR A 78 32.26 -17.44 10.04
CA THR A 78 32.63 -17.92 11.39
C THR A 78 31.50 -17.65 12.40
N GLY A 79 31.03 -18.71 13.08
CA GLY A 79 31.04 -18.70 14.54
C GLY A 79 29.71 -18.95 15.27
N THR A 80 29.31 -20.23 15.33
CA THR A 80 28.96 -21.01 16.55
C THR A 80 28.22 -20.37 17.74
N GLY A 81 27.06 -20.95 18.09
CA GLY A 81 26.51 -20.97 19.44
C GLY A 81 25.57 -22.17 19.62
N ALA A 82 26.02 -23.16 20.40
CA ALA A 82 25.30 -24.40 20.70
C ALA A 82 24.30 -24.23 21.85
N GLY A 83 23.25 -25.05 21.87
CA GLY A 83 22.34 -25.22 22.99
C GLY A 83 21.33 -26.34 22.72
N ALA A 84 21.66 -27.54 23.22
CA ALA A 84 20.80 -28.71 23.20
C ALA A 84 19.68 -28.59 24.25
N ASP A 85 18.50 -29.14 23.97
CA ASP A 85 17.84 -30.01 24.95
C ASP A 85 16.84 -30.97 24.29
N THR A 86 16.91 -32.22 24.74
CA THR A 86 16.12 -33.37 24.30
C THR A 86 15.14 -33.75 25.41
N GLY A 87 13.88 -34.02 25.07
CA GLY A 87 12.88 -34.55 26.00
C GLY A 87 11.83 -35.37 25.28
N THR A 88 12.12 -36.64 25.06
CA THR A 88 11.16 -37.72 24.78
C THR A 88 10.26 -37.96 26.00
N ASP A 89 8.96 -38.15 25.79
CA ASP A 89 8.16 -39.02 26.66
C ASP A 89 7.13 -39.82 25.87
N LEU A 90 7.02 -41.10 26.24
CA LEU A 90 6.22 -42.17 25.63
C LEU A 90 4.99 -42.42 26.51
N GLY A 91 3.81 -42.57 25.90
CA GLY A 91 2.61 -43.04 26.58
C GLY A 91 1.61 -43.65 25.59
N ALA A 92 1.37 -44.95 25.73
CA ALA A 92 0.56 -45.81 24.86
C ALA A 92 -0.96 -45.64 25.06
N ASP A 93 -1.76 -45.95 24.03
CA ASP A 93 -2.73 -47.06 24.12
C ASP A 93 -3.35 -47.45 22.76
N MET A 94 -3.66 -48.74 22.63
CA MET A 94 -4.29 -49.42 21.49
C MET A 94 -5.80 -49.13 21.40
N ASP A 95 -6.37 -49.02 20.19
CA ASP A 95 -7.46 -49.93 19.81
C ASP A 95 -7.76 -50.00 18.30
N ARG A 96 -8.30 -51.16 17.91
CA ARG A 96 -8.57 -51.72 16.57
C ARG A 96 -9.57 -50.93 15.70
N ALA A 97 -9.42 -51.04 14.37
CA ALA A 97 -10.30 -51.87 13.51
C ALA A 97 -10.18 -51.52 12.01
N THR A 98 -9.75 -52.50 11.22
CA THR A 98 -9.78 -52.54 9.75
C THR A 98 -11.12 -53.13 9.28
N ALA A 99 -11.76 -52.50 8.29
CA ALA A 99 -12.93 -53.06 7.61
C ALA A 99 -12.75 -52.97 6.08
N VAL A 100 -12.70 -54.14 5.45
CA VAL A 100 -12.79 -54.39 4.00
C VAL A 100 -14.10 -55.14 3.77
N PRO A 101 -14.91 -54.81 2.74
CA PRO A 101 -16.13 -55.56 2.47
C PRO A 101 -15.88 -56.79 1.54
N PRO A 102 -16.66 -57.88 1.68
CA PRO A 102 -16.50 -59.13 0.92
C PRO A 102 -17.60 -59.35 -0.13
N GLY A 103 -17.39 -60.32 -1.04
CA GLY A 103 -18.46 -60.89 -1.87
C GLY A 103 -17.98 -61.77 -3.03
N ALA A 104 -17.94 -63.09 -2.80
CA ALA A 104 -17.55 -64.19 -3.71
C ALA A 104 -18.70 -64.62 -4.68
N PRO A 105 -18.80 -65.85 -5.26
CA PRO A 105 -17.84 -66.97 -5.49
C PRO A 105 -17.95 -67.62 -6.91
N HIS A 106 -17.03 -68.53 -7.28
CA HIS A 106 -17.28 -69.98 -7.51
C HIS A 106 -16.31 -70.70 -8.48
N ALA A 107 -15.95 -71.91 -8.03
CA ALA A 107 -15.83 -73.17 -8.77
C ALA A 107 -14.48 -73.56 -9.41
N ALA A 108 -13.95 -74.65 -8.86
CA ALA A 108 -12.89 -75.48 -9.38
C ALA A 108 -13.38 -76.43 -10.48
N SER A 109 -12.55 -76.70 -11.50
CA SER A 109 -12.56 -77.99 -12.18
C SER A 109 -11.19 -78.32 -12.79
N ARG A 110 -10.83 -79.59 -12.60
CA ARG A 110 -9.68 -80.36 -13.08
C ARG A 110 -9.43 -80.23 -14.60
N GLY A 111 -8.19 -80.53 -15.01
CA GLY A 111 -7.98 -81.42 -16.15
C GLY A 111 -6.94 -80.98 -17.19
N ALA A 112 -5.83 -81.72 -17.19
CA ALA A 112 -5.07 -82.17 -18.35
C ALA A 112 -4.48 -81.15 -19.34
N SER A 113 -3.15 -81.07 -19.28
CA SER A 113 -2.23 -80.66 -20.33
C SER A 113 -2.50 -81.39 -21.65
N HIS A 114 -2.91 -80.64 -22.68
CA HIS A 114 -2.75 -81.02 -24.08
C HIS A 114 -1.65 -80.15 -24.69
N VAL A 115 -0.53 -80.79 -25.01
CA VAL A 115 0.53 -80.25 -25.87
C VAL A 115 0.17 -80.66 -27.30
N GLU A 116 -0.10 -79.69 -28.17
CA GLU A 116 -0.06 -79.90 -29.62
C GLU A 116 1.29 -79.40 -30.18
N PRO A 117 1.83 -80.08 -31.22
CA PRO A 117 3.21 -79.89 -31.64
C PRO A 117 3.36 -78.69 -32.57
N TYR A 118 4.44 -77.93 -32.38
CA TYR A 118 4.90 -76.95 -33.35
C TYR A 118 5.23 -77.64 -34.69
N GLY A 119 4.61 -77.13 -35.77
CA GLY A 119 4.91 -77.53 -37.13
C GLY A 119 6.34 -77.17 -37.54
N GLU A 120 6.99 -78.10 -38.24
CA GLU A 120 8.27 -77.92 -38.91
C GLU A 120 8.20 -76.80 -39.95
N PRO A 121 9.20 -75.89 -40.02
CA PRO A 121 9.37 -75.03 -41.18
C PRO A 121 9.89 -75.86 -42.38
N PRO A 122 9.51 -75.51 -43.61
CA PRO A 122 9.83 -76.31 -44.80
C PRO A 122 11.34 -76.33 -45.07
N GLY A 123 11.86 -77.54 -45.31
CA GLY A 123 13.27 -77.78 -45.59
C GLY A 123 13.76 -77.05 -46.85
N GLU A 124 14.77 -76.20 -46.67
CA GLU A 124 15.63 -75.76 -47.77
C GLU A 124 16.44 -76.96 -48.29
N PRO A 125 16.60 -77.13 -49.62
CA PRO A 125 17.44 -78.18 -50.17
C PRO A 125 18.90 -77.88 -49.80
N LEU A 126 19.54 -78.78 -49.05
CA LEU A 126 21.00 -78.83 -48.83
C LEU A 126 21.70 -79.07 -50.17
N GLY A 127 21.81 -78.01 -50.97
CA GLY A 127 22.63 -77.95 -52.17
C GLY A 127 24.06 -77.63 -51.80
N ASP A 128 24.94 -78.61 -51.95
CA ASP A 128 26.40 -78.46 -52.12
C ASP A 128 27.12 -77.56 -51.10
N THR A 129 26.88 -77.79 -49.81
CA THR A 129 27.57 -77.07 -48.72
C THR A 129 28.89 -77.73 -48.34
N MET A 130 29.78 -77.95 -49.32
CA MET A 130 31.16 -78.35 -49.02
C MET A 130 32.05 -77.09 -49.03
N TRP A 131 32.27 -76.54 -47.83
CA TRP A 131 33.10 -75.35 -47.53
C TRP A 131 32.51 -73.97 -47.91
N GLN A 132 31.85 -73.30 -46.95
CA GLN A 132 31.44 -71.89 -47.05
C GLN A 132 32.46 -70.96 -46.35
N SER A 133 32.85 -69.85 -46.98
CA SER A 133 33.69 -68.81 -46.37
C SER A 133 32.84 -67.77 -45.61
N SER A 134 33.18 -67.46 -44.36
CA SER A 134 32.54 -66.37 -43.62
C SER A 134 32.88 -65.00 -44.25
N PRO A 135 31.91 -64.06 -44.34
CA PRO A 135 32.17 -62.72 -44.86
C PRO A 135 33.11 -61.91 -43.94
N PRO A 136 33.89 -60.95 -44.47
CA PRO A 136 34.78 -60.11 -43.68
C PRO A 136 34.03 -59.36 -42.57
N GLY A 137 34.54 -59.42 -41.33
CA GLY A 137 33.89 -58.93 -40.12
C GLY A 137 33.06 -59.98 -39.36
N SER A 138 33.29 -61.28 -39.59
CA SER A 138 32.65 -62.33 -38.78
C SER A 138 33.27 -62.40 -37.38
N ILE A 139 32.61 -63.07 -36.43
CA ILE A 139 33.15 -63.24 -35.07
C ILE A 139 34.56 -63.86 -35.08
N TYR A 140 34.89 -64.66 -36.10
CA TYR A 140 36.20 -65.28 -36.29
C TYR A 140 37.28 -64.32 -36.84
N ASP A 141 36.91 -63.16 -37.39
CA ASP A 141 37.88 -62.11 -37.74
C ASP A 141 38.36 -61.35 -36.50
N TYR A 142 37.51 -61.30 -35.47
CA TYR A 142 37.81 -60.66 -34.19
C TYR A 142 38.42 -61.65 -33.19
N ILE A 143 37.89 -62.88 -33.11
CA ILE A 143 38.43 -63.96 -32.26
C ILE A 143 39.52 -64.71 -33.03
N LYS A 144 40.76 -64.21 -32.95
CA LYS A 144 41.92 -64.92 -33.50
C LYS A 144 42.29 -66.08 -32.57
N VAL A 145 42.08 -67.31 -33.03
CA VAL A 145 42.37 -68.52 -32.28
C VAL A 145 43.80 -68.99 -32.58
N ALA A 146 44.61 -69.15 -31.54
CA ALA A 146 45.92 -69.79 -31.61
C ALA A 146 45.80 -71.26 -31.20
N SER A 147 46.62 -72.13 -31.78
CA SER A 147 46.70 -73.53 -31.37
C SER A 147 48.14 -74.03 -31.27
N PHE A 148 48.37 -74.96 -30.37
CA PHE A 148 49.62 -75.72 -30.28
C PHE A 148 49.31 -77.11 -29.74
N SER A 149 50.20 -78.08 -29.92
CA SER A 149 50.05 -79.41 -29.32
C SER A 149 51.26 -79.78 -28.48
N ILE A 150 51.05 -80.73 -27.59
CA ILE A 150 52.00 -81.22 -26.59
C ILE A 150 52.10 -82.74 -26.76
N GLY A 151 53.33 -83.23 -26.93
CA GLY A 151 53.65 -84.64 -27.05
C GLY A 151 53.54 -85.41 -25.72
N ALA A 152 53.78 -86.71 -25.76
CA ALA A 152 53.72 -87.60 -24.60
C ALA A 152 54.83 -87.35 -23.56
N ASP A 153 55.90 -86.69 -23.98
CA ASP A 153 56.99 -86.21 -23.11
C ASP A 153 56.64 -84.89 -22.39
N GLY A 154 55.46 -84.31 -22.66
CA GLY A 154 55.03 -83.04 -22.10
C GLY A 154 55.64 -81.82 -22.80
N LEU A 155 56.34 -82.01 -23.92
CA LEU A 155 56.97 -80.94 -24.69
C LEU A 155 56.10 -80.54 -25.90
N VAL A 156 56.22 -79.30 -26.35
CA VAL A 156 55.48 -78.80 -27.51
C VAL A 156 55.96 -79.48 -28.80
N ASP A 157 55.06 -80.12 -29.54
CA ASP A 157 55.35 -80.83 -30.80
C ASP A 157 54.86 -80.08 -32.05
N GLN A 158 53.86 -79.20 -31.92
CA GLN A 158 53.41 -78.29 -32.97
C GLN A 158 53.07 -76.91 -32.41
N TRP A 159 53.36 -75.90 -33.21
CA TRP A 159 53.14 -74.50 -32.84
C TRP A 159 52.55 -73.74 -34.04
N SER A 160 51.33 -73.21 -33.90
CA SER A 160 50.70 -72.47 -35.01
C SER A 160 51.31 -71.07 -35.18
N LEU A 161 51.23 -70.53 -36.41
CA LEU A 161 51.63 -69.15 -36.71
C LEU A 161 50.88 -68.10 -35.84
N ARG A 162 49.66 -68.44 -35.40
CA ARG A 162 48.88 -67.58 -34.49
C ARG A 162 49.36 -67.69 -33.05
N ALA A 163 49.86 -68.85 -32.63
CA ALA A 163 50.53 -69.00 -31.34
C ALA A 163 51.84 -68.19 -31.31
N GLU A 164 52.58 -68.11 -32.42
CA GLU A 164 53.74 -67.21 -32.52
C GLU A 164 53.36 -65.74 -32.32
N GLN A 165 52.26 -65.30 -32.95
CA GLN A 165 51.79 -63.92 -32.84
C GLN A 165 51.21 -63.59 -31.47
N LEU A 166 50.54 -64.55 -30.83
CA LEU A 166 49.90 -64.36 -29.53
C LEU A 166 50.92 -64.37 -28.38
N PHE A 167 51.87 -65.30 -28.41
CA PHE A 167 52.85 -65.50 -27.34
C PHE A 167 54.22 -64.86 -27.61
N GLY A 168 54.48 -64.40 -28.84
CA GLY A 168 55.76 -63.80 -29.22
C GLY A 168 56.94 -64.79 -29.31
N ILE A 169 56.67 -66.10 -29.31
CA ILE A 169 57.69 -67.17 -29.42
C ILE A 169 57.58 -67.82 -30.79
N SER A 170 58.67 -67.84 -31.56
CA SER A 170 58.73 -68.52 -32.86
C SER A 170 58.58 -70.03 -32.71
N ALA A 171 58.01 -70.70 -33.71
CA ALA A 171 57.81 -72.15 -33.73
C ALA A 171 59.14 -72.90 -33.54
N GLU A 172 60.21 -72.45 -34.19
CA GLU A 172 61.56 -73.03 -34.03
C GLU A 172 62.05 -73.04 -32.57
N ARG A 173 61.63 -72.06 -31.78
CA ARG A 173 62.01 -71.94 -30.36
C ARG A 173 61.00 -72.64 -29.45
N ALA A 174 59.73 -72.71 -29.85
CA ALA A 174 58.67 -73.34 -29.07
C ALA A 174 58.73 -74.87 -29.15
N LEU A 175 59.17 -75.45 -30.28
CA LEU A 175 59.25 -76.91 -30.45
C LEU A 175 60.26 -77.55 -29.47
N GLY A 176 59.83 -78.61 -28.78
CA GLY A 176 60.62 -79.29 -27.75
C GLY A 176 60.75 -78.52 -26.44
N MET A 177 60.02 -77.40 -26.27
CA MET A 177 59.99 -76.63 -25.03
C MET A 177 58.90 -77.14 -24.08
N ASP A 178 59.15 -77.09 -22.77
CA ASP A 178 58.09 -77.28 -21.78
C ASP A 178 57.18 -76.03 -21.77
N PRO A 179 55.90 -76.15 -22.15
CA PRO A 179 54.98 -75.02 -22.18
C PRO A 179 54.77 -74.38 -20.79
N ILE A 180 54.95 -75.13 -19.70
CA ILE A 180 54.88 -74.59 -18.35
C ILE A 180 56.09 -73.70 -18.03
N GLU A 181 57.29 -74.07 -18.49
CA GLU A 181 58.47 -73.19 -18.35
C GLU A 181 58.40 -71.96 -19.26
N ALA A 182 57.79 -72.11 -20.44
CA ALA A 182 57.69 -71.09 -21.48
C ALA A 182 56.67 -69.98 -21.15
N PHE A 183 55.49 -70.34 -20.63
CA PHE A 183 54.35 -69.42 -20.53
C PHE A 183 54.03 -68.97 -19.10
N PHE A 184 54.44 -69.73 -18.07
CA PHE A 184 54.06 -69.48 -16.68
C PHE A 184 55.17 -68.80 -15.87
N GLU A 185 54.77 -67.88 -14.97
CA GLU A 185 55.66 -67.29 -13.96
C GLU A 185 56.27 -68.38 -13.06
N PRO A 186 57.53 -68.20 -12.58
CA PRO A 186 58.21 -69.17 -11.72
C PRO A 186 57.38 -69.67 -10.54
N ASP A 187 56.63 -68.76 -9.90
CA ASP A 187 55.80 -69.04 -8.73
C ASP A 187 54.56 -69.90 -9.03
N GLN A 188 54.18 -70.04 -10.32
CA GLN A 188 53.00 -70.78 -10.76
C GLN A 188 53.35 -72.09 -11.50
N ARG A 189 54.64 -72.35 -11.77
CA ARG A 189 55.10 -73.55 -12.50
C ARG A 189 54.74 -74.85 -11.83
N GLU A 190 54.83 -74.93 -10.49
CA GLU A 190 54.51 -76.15 -9.74
C GLU A 190 53.01 -76.53 -9.89
N ARG A 191 52.14 -75.52 -9.96
CA ARG A 191 50.70 -75.71 -10.20
C ARG A 191 50.42 -76.06 -11.66
N GLY A 192 51.15 -75.46 -12.60
CA GLY A 192 51.09 -75.76 -14.03
C GLY A 192 51.52 -77.20 -14.35
N GLN A 193 52.64 -77.67 -13.78
CA GLN A 193 53.15 -79.04 -13.95
C GLN A 193 52.19 -80.08 -13.39
N ARG A 194 51.62 -79.83 -12.20
CA ARG A 194 50.60 -80.72 -11.62
C ARG A 194 49.37 -80.83 -12.51
N LYS A 195 48.97 -79.72 -13.15
CA LYS A 195 47.82 -79.71 -14.06
C LYS A 195 48.13 -80.36 -15.41
N MET A 196 49.36 -80.20 -15.92
CA MET A 196 49.84 -80.88 -17.11
C MET A 196 49.79 -82.40 -16.95
N ALA A 197 50.19 -82.91 -15.79
CA ALA A 197 50.09 -84.33 -15.46
C ALA A 197 48.63 -84.84 -15.43
N GLU A 198 47.67 -84.04 -14.96
CA GLU A 198 46.24 -84.38 -14.99
C GLU A 198 45.67 -84.40 -16.42
N ILE A 199 46.15 -83.52 -17.30
CA ILE A 199 45.73 -83.43 -18.70
C ILE A 199 46.25 -84.64 -19.47
N LEU A 200 47.53 -85.00 -19.30
CA LEU A 200 48.13 -86.21 -19.86
C LEU A 200 47.54 -87.50 -19.27
N ASP A 201 46.75 -87.41 -18.19
CA ASP A 201 45.91 -88.52 -17.71
C ASP A 201 44.58 -88.67 -18.48
N GLY A 202 44.39 -87.92 -19.58
CA GLY A 202 43.26 -88.05 -20.50
C GLY A 202 42.03 -87.23 -20.12
N ARG A 203 42.20 -86.17 -19.32
CA ARG A 203 41.10 -85.27 -18.93
C ARG A 203 41.14 -83.98 -19.74
N GLU A 204 40.02 -83.63 -20.36
CA GLU A 204 39.81 -82.31 -20.94
C GLU A 204 39.90 -81.24 -19.85
N TRP A 205 40.55 -80.13 -20.17
CA TRP A 205 40.67 -79.01 -19.26
C TRP A 205 40.46 -77.68 -19.96
N THR A 206 39.70 -76.80 -19.31
CA THR A 206 39.49 -75.43 -19.75
C THR A 206 39.82 -74.48 -18.61
N GLY A 207 40.51 -73.40 -18.93
CA GLY A 207 40.78 -72.38 -17.92
C GLY A 207 41.53 -71.19 -18.46
N VAL A 208 41.48 -70.11 -17.69
CA VAL A 208 42.20 -68.87 -17.98
C VAL A 208 43.58 -68.95 -17.35
N VAL A 209 44.60 -68.72 -18.17
CA VAL A 209 46.00 -68.76 -17.81
C VAL A 209 46.64 -67.39 -18.06
N PRO A 210 47.31 -66.79 -17.07
CA PRO A 210 48.18 -65.65 -17.32
C PRO A 210 49.43 -66.10 -18.07
N PHE A 211 49.80 -65.38 -19.12
CA PHE A 211 51.06 -65.60 -19.85
C PHE A 211 51.82 -64.29 -20.01
N ARG A 212 53.14 -64.36 -20.10
CA ARG A 212 53.99 -63.19 -20.37
C ARG A 212 54.61 -63.31 -21.75
N VAL A 213 54.43 -62.30 -22.59
CA VAL A 213 55.10 -62.20 -23.88
C VAL A 213 56.56 -61.78 -23.63
N PRO A 214 57.57 -62.53 -24.12
CA PRO A 214 58.97 -62.17 -23.95
C PRO A 214 59.28 -60.81 -24.58
N ALA A 215 60.10 -60.00 -23.91
CA ALA A 215 60.56 -58.73 -24.45
C ALA A 215 61.35 -58.96 -25.75
N THR A 216 61.00 -58.22 -26.81
CA THR A 216 61.63 -58.35 -28.14
C THR A 216 62.93 -57.54 -28.27
N GLY A 217 63.45 -56.97 -27.17
CA GLY A 217 64.74 -56.28 -27.08
C GLY A 217 65.14 -55.94 -25.64
N ASP A 218 66.42 -55.62 -25.41
CA ASP A 218 66.96 -55.28 -24.09
C ASP A 218 66.30 -54.00 -23.52
N GLY A 219 65.38 -54.15 -22.55
CA GLY A 219 64.87 -53.06 -21.72
C GLY A 219 63.37 -52.78 -21.78
N GLU A 220 62.58 -53.45 -22.62
CA GLU A 220 61.11 -53.34 -22.55
C GLU A 220 60.53 -54.36 -21.55
N PRO A 221 59.64 -53.97 -20.62
CA PRO A 221 58.95 -54.94 -19.77
C PRO A 221 58.07 -55.84 -20.64
N GLY A 222 58.18 -57.17 -20.45
CA GLY A 222 57.34 -58.14 -21.15
C GLY A 222 55.85 -57.89 -20.87
N GLU A 223 55.01 -57.97 -21.89
CA GLU A 223 53.58 -57.69 -21.77
C GLU A 223 52.87 -58.87 -21.10
N GLU A 224 52.10 -58.62 -20.04
CA GLU A 224 51.30 -59.65 -19.36
C GLU A 224 49.91 -59.75 -20.00
N GLY A 225 49.54 -60.97 -20.40
CA GLY A 225 48.26 -61.30 -21.03
C GLY A 225 47.49 -62.36 -20.25
N LEU A 226 46.18 -62.45 -20.51
CA LEU A 226 45.32 -63.55 -20.05
C LEU A 226 44.79 -64.29 -21.28
N ALA A 227 45.05 -65.58 -21.35
CA ALA A 227 44.54 -66.45 -22.40
C ALA A 227 43.59 -67.49 -21.82
N GLU A 228 42.48 -67.73 -22.48
CA GLU A 228 41.66 -68.91 -22.20
C GLU A 228 42.20 -70.07 -23.03
N VAL A 229 42.64 -71.12 -22.33
CA VAL A 229 43.24 -72.31 -22.93
C VAL A 229 42.26 -73.47 -22.78
N TYR A 230 41.93 -74.07 -23.91
CA TYR A 230 41.14 -75.29 -24.01
C TYR A 230 42.08 -76.42 -24.40
N VAL A 231 42.32 -77.36 -23.48
CA VAL A 231 43.24 -78.48 -23.67
C VAL A 231 42.45 -79.76 -23.87
N MET A 232 42.67 -80.37 -25.03
CA MET A 232 42.01 -81.58 -25.49
C MET A 232 43.04 -82.71 -25.52
N PRO A 233 42.90 -83.77 -24.69
CA PRO A 233 43.78 -84.92 -24.79
C PRO A 233 43.55 -85.62 -26.13
N THR A 234 44.65 -86.04 -26.77
CA THR A 234 44.67 -86.78 -28.04
C THR A 234 45.66 -87.94 -27.92
N THR A 235 45.75 -88.78 -28.94
CA THR A 235 46.77 -89.83 -29.03
C THR A 235 47.66 -89.58 -30.24
N THR A 236 48.97 -89.77 -30.09
CA THR A 236 49.92 -89.76 -31.22
C THR A 236 49.69 -90.95 -32.14
N GLU A 237 50.33 -90.97 -33.31
CA GLU A 237 50.24 -92.11 -34.26
C GLU A 237 50.70 -93.44 -33.64
N ASP A 238 51.60 -93.39 -32.65
CA ASP A 238 52.13 -94.57 -31.91
C ASP A 238 51.25 -94.97 -30.70
N GLY A 239 50.13 -94.30 -30.47
CA GLY A 239 49.17 -94.60 -29.39
C GLY A 239 49.54 -94.01 -28.02
N GLU A 240 50.54 -93.12 -27.96
CA GLU A 240 50.90 -92.42 -26.73
C GLU A 240 49.98 -91.21 -26.48
N ARG A 241 49.80 -90.80 -25.22
CA ARG A 241 48.89 -89.70 -24.86
C ARG A 241 49.56 -88.36 -25.14
N ALA A 242 48.89 -87.51 -25.91
CA ALA A 242 49.28 -86.14 -26.25
C ALA A 242 48.13 -85.17 -25.93
N ALA A 243 48.30 -83.87 -26.17
CA ALA A 243 47.21 -82.90 -26.02
C ALA A 243 47.26 -81.81 -27.10
N VAL A 244 46.09 -81.38 -27.59
CA VAL A 244 45.93 -80.19 -28.44
C VAL A 244 45.38 -79.06 -27.59
N CYS A 245 46.07 -77.92 -27.60
CA CYS A 245 45.70 -76.72 -26.89
C CYS A 245 45.18 -75.68 -27.88
N ILE A 246 43.94 -75.21 -27.66
CA ILE A 246 43.35 -74.07 -28.34
C ILE A 246 43.39 -72.87 -27.38
N VAL A 247 43.85 -71.72 -27.87
CA VAL A 247 44.12 -70.54 -27.05
C VAL A 247 43.43 -69.32 -27.65
N VAL A 248 42.72 -68.57 -26.82
CA VAL A 248 42.05 -67.31 -27.20
C VAL A 248 42.46 -66.17 -26.26
N ASP A 249 42.74 -64.97 -26.80
CA ASP A 249 43.00 -63.77 -25.99
C ASP A 249 41.71 -63.29 -25.30
N VAL A 250 41.69 -63.32 -23.97
CA VAL A 250 40.54 -62.92 -23.15
C VAL A 250 40.23 -61.42 -23.27
N ARG A 251 41.21 -60.57 -23.61
CA ARG A 251 41.00 -59.12 -23.79
C ARG A 251 40.08 -58.82 -24.96
N THR A 252 40.22 -59.57 -26.06
CA THR A 252 39.38 -59.39 -27.25
C THR A 252 37.95 -59.88 -27.00
N LEU A 253 37.80 -61.00 -26.29
CA LEU A 253 36.50 -61.54 -25.86
C LEU A 253 35.76 -60.54 -24.96
N ARG A 254 36.44 -59.97 -23.96
CA ARG A 254 35.86 -58.95 -23.06
C ARG A 254 35.47 -57.66 -23.77
N SER A 255 36.21 -57.21 -24.77
CA SER A 255 35.84 -56.04 -25.56
C SER A 255 34.54 -56.27 -26.33
N ILE A 256 34.39 -57.44 -26.96
CA ILE A 256 33.17 -57.82 -27.69
C ILE A 256 31.98 -57.97 -26.74
N GLU A 257 32.20 -58.57 -25.56
CA GLU A 257 31.18 -58.69 -24.52
C GLU A 257 30.74 -57.31 -24.02
N THR A 258 31.68 -56.39 -23.80
CA THR A 258 31.40 -55.01 -23.37
C THR A 258 30.63 -54.23 -24.43
N ASP A 259 31.01 -54.33 -25.70
CA ASP A 259 30.31 -53.66 -26.82
C ASP A 259 28.90 -54.24 -27.05
N LEU A 260 28.76 -55.57 -26.92
CA LEU A 260 27.46 -56.24 -27.00
C LEU A 260 26.56 -55.85 -25.83
N ALA A 261 27.10 -55.79 -24.61
CA ALA A 261 26.40 -55.34 -23.42
C ALA A 261 25.97 -53.87 -23.56
N ALA A 262 26.83 -52.98 -24.07
CA ALA A 262 26.50 -51.58 -24.33
C ALA A 262 25.37 -51.43 -25.37
N SER A 263 25.43 -52.19 -26.47
CA SER A 263 24.37 -52.25 -27.48
C SER A 263 23.06 -52.80 -26.89
N GLN A 264 23.11 -53.88 -26.11
CA GLN A 264 21.92 -54.43 -25.44
C GLN A 264 21.31 -53.44 -24.43
N ALA A 265 22.13 -52.67 -23.72
CA ALA A 265 21.66 -51.63 -22.81
C ALA A 265 20.89 -50.52 -23.57
N ILE A 266 21.41 -50.04 -24.70
CA ILE A 266 20.76 -48.99 -25.53
C ILE A 266 19.43 -49.48 -26.12
N PHE A 267 19.36 -50.71 -26.63
CA PHE A 267 18.14 -51.26 -27.24
C PHE A 267 17.15 -51.87 -26.22
N GLY A 268 17.61 -52.20 -25.02
CA GLY A 268 16.83 -52.91 -24.01
C GLY A 268 16.37 -52.07 -22.83
N GLN A 269 17.26 -51.25 -22.24
CA GLN A 269 17.02 -50.54 -20.97
C GLN A 269 17.12 -49.01 -21.08
N SER A 270 17.38 -48.46 -22.27
CA SER A 270 17.49 -47.02 -22.45
C SER A 270 16.16 -46.30 -22.14
N PRO A 271 16.18 -45.21 -21.35
CA PRO A 271 15.01 -44.39 -21.07
C PRO A 271 14.57 -43.52 -22.26
N PHE A 272 15.36 -43.50 -23.34
CA PHE A 272 15.10 -42.71 -24.55
C PHE A 272 14.53 -43.58 -25.67
N GLY A 273 13.63 -43.04 -26.48
CA GLY A 273 13.18 -43.72 -27.70
C GLY A 273 14.31 -43.72 -28.74
N PHE A 274 14.74 -44.89 -29.20
CA PHE A 274 15.84 -45.03 -30.14
C PHE A 274 15.39 -45.73 -31.43
N LEU A 275 15.74 -45.14 -32.58
CA LEU A 275 15.62 -45.78 -33.89
C LEU A 275 16.98 -45.79 -34.60
N LEU A 276 17.30 -46.89 -35.24
CA LEU A 276 18.32 -46.94 -36.28
C LEU A 276 17.62 -46.94 -37.63
N ILE A 277 17.85 -45.90 -38.42
CA ILE A 277 17.27 -45.69 -39.75
C ILE A 277 18.35 -45.98 -40.79
N ASP A 278 18.06 -46.72 -41.85
CA ASP A 278 19.00 -47.00 -42.93
C ASP A 278 19.16 -45.81 -43.91
N THR A 279 19.99 -45.99 -44.94
CA THR A 279 20.25 -44.96 -45.96
C THR A 279 19.03 -44.64 -46.83
N ASP A 280 18.03 -45.53 -46.87
CA ASP A 280 16.78 -45.35 -47.61
C ASP A 280 15.67 -44.72 -46.73
N LEU A 281 16.05 -44.21 -45.55
CA LEU A 281 15.17 -43.61 -44.55
C LEU A 281 14.12 -44.56 -43.97
N ARG A 282 14.43 -45.87 -43.94
CA ARG A 282 13.58 -46.88 -43.32
C ARG A 282 14.13 -47.31 -41.97
N VAL A 283 13.24 -47.53 -41.01
CA VAL A 283 13.62 -48.01 -39.68
C VAL A 283 14.17 -49.43 -39.79
N ARG A 284 15.45 -49.59 -39.46
CA ARG A 284 16.13 -50.90 -39.38
C ARG A 284 15.94 -51.54 -38.01
N ARG A 285 15.96 -50.75 -36.94
CA ARG A 285 15.81 -51.23 -35.56
C ARG A 285 15.17 -50.16 -34.69
N ALA A 286 14.29 -50.57 -33.77
CA ALA A 286 13.77 -49.73 -32.70
C ALA A 286 14.18 -50.30 -31.33
N ASN A 287 14.16 -49.50 -30.27
CA ASN A 287 14.29 -50.02 -28.92
C ASN A 287 12.92 -50.20 -28.24
N LYS A 288 12.89 -50.90 -27.09
CA LYS A 288 11.64 -51.14 -26.35
C LYS A 288 10.91 -49.85 -25.96
N GLN A 289 11.66 -48.80 -25.64
CA GLN A 289 11.10 -47.50 -25.25
C GLN A 289 10.41 -46.77 -26.39
N PHE A 290 10.90 -46.89 -27.64
CA PHE A 290 10.18 -46.35 -28.78
C PHE A 290 8.86 -47.10 -29.03
N ALA A 291 8.89 -48.44 -28.93
CA ALA A 291 7.72 -49.28 -29.13
C ALA A 291 6.65 -49.09 -28.04
N SER A 292 7.02 -48.80 -26.80
CA SER A 292 6.07 -48.50 -25.73
C SER A 292 5.31 -47.20 -25.97
N VAL A 293 5.96 -46.17 -26.55
CA VAL A 293 5.35 -44.86 -26.82
C VAL A 293 4.48 -44.86 -28.08
N PHE A 294 4.93 -45.52 -29.17
CA PHE A 294 4.23 -45.52 -30.47
C PHE A 294 3.39 -46.77 -30.73
N GLY A 295 3.38 -47.73 -29.79
CA GLY A 295 2.59 -48.96 -29.83
C GLY A 295 3.14 -50.05 -30.77
N GLY A 296 2.89 -51.31 -30.43
CA GLY A 296 3.38 -52.48 -31.18
C GLY A 296 4.61 -53.14 -30.52
N ASN A 297 5.21 -54.12 -31.21
CA ASN A 297 6.48 -54.72 -30.79
C ASN A 297 7.66 -54.10 -31.57
N VAL A 298 8.88 -54.28 -31.07
CA VAL A 298 10.10 -53.71 -31.69
C VAL A 298 10.25 -54.09 -33.16
N GLU A 299 9.84 -55.31 -33.54
CA GLU A 299 9.94 -55.80 -34.92
C GLU A 299 8.92 -55.16 -35.87
N SER A 300 7.73 -54.80 -35.37
CA SER A 300 6.65 -54.21 -36.16
C SER A 300 6.97 -52.83 -36.73
N HIS A 301 8.01 -52.17 -36.19
CA HIS A 301 8.51 -50.89 -36.67
C HIS A 301 9.54 -51.03 -37.80
N ARG A 302 10.07 -52.23 -38.05
CA ARG A 302 11.07 -52.43 -39.11
C ARG A 302 10.46 -52.16 -40.49
N GLY A 303 11.18 -51.42 -41.33
CA GLY A 303 10.77 -51.05 -42.70
C GLY A 303 9.87 -49.82 -42.80
N ARG A 304 9.34 -49.31 -41.67
CA ARG A 304 8.52 -48.09 -41.61
C ARG A 304 9.35 -46.82 -41.82
N THR A 305 8.67 -45.72 -42.12
CA THR A 305 9.23 -44.39 -42.38
C THR A 305 8.68 -43.36 -41.40
N VAL A 306 9.26 -42.16 -41.34
CA VAL A 306 8.75 -41.07 -40.49
C VAL A 306 7.32 -40.63 -40.84
N HIS A 307 6.85 -40.92 -42.06
CA HIS A 307 5.47 -40.67 -42.48
C HIS A 307 4.45 -41.57 -41.78
N ASP A 308 4.89 -42.71 -41.23
CA ASP A 308 4.03 -43.62 -40.48
C ASP A 308 3.79 -43.15 -39.03
N TYR A 309 4.52 -42.12 -38.57
CA TYR A 309 4.50 -41.64 -37.19
C TYR A 309 4.13 -40.16 -37.03
N LEU A 310 4.33 -39.33 -38.06
CA LEU A 310 4.19 -37.88 -37.99
C LEU A 310 3.15 -37.35 -38.99
N PRO A 311 2.45 -36.23 -38.69
CA PRO A 311 1.61 -35.55 -39.67
C PRO A 311 2.39 -35.18 -40.93
N ARG A 312 1.75 -35.19 -42.10
CA ARG A 312 2.42 -35.04 -43.40
C ARG A 312 3.41 -33.87 -43.49
N SER A 313 3.01 -32.68 -43.04
CA SER A 313 3.88 -31.48 -43.06
C SER A 313 5.13 -31.63 -42.19
N GLU A 314 4.97 -32.28 -41.03
CA GLU A 314 6.06 -32.52 -40.08
C GLU A 314 6.96 -33.66 -40.56
N ALA A 315 6.38 -34.72 -41.13
CA ALA A 315 7.11 -35.85 -41.71
C ALA A 315 8.00 -35.42 -42.88
N GLU A 316 7.51 -34.54 -43.77
CA GLU A 316 8.30 -33.99 -44.89
C GLU A 316 9.50 -33.16 -44.38
N ARG A 317 9.28 -32.31 -43.35
CA ARG A 317 10.33 -31.51 -42.69
C ARG A 317 11.40 -32.40 -42.04
N VAL A 318 10.98 -33.45 -41.36
CA VAL A 318 11.88 -34.40 -40.70
C VAL A 318 12.64 -35.25 -41.73
N ALA A 319 11.97 -35.75 -42.78
CA ALA A 319 12.62 -36.55 -43.83
C ALA A 319 13.70 -35.75 -44.58
N ALA A 320 13.45 -34.47 -44.88
CA ALA A 320 14.46 -33.58 -45.46
C ALA A 320 15.68 -33.42 -44.53
N THR A 321 15.42 -33.28 -43.23
CA THR A 321 16.46 -33.20 -42.20
C THR A 321 17.31 -34.48 -42.14
N LEU A 322 16.68 -35.67 -42.21
CA LEU A 322 17.39 -36.94 -42.24
C LEU A 322 18.29 -37.07 -43.48
N ARG A 323 17.82 -36.68 -44.68
CA ARG A 323 18.67 -36.68 -45.88
C ARG A 323 19.89 -35.79 -45.73
N ARG A 324 19.69 -34.59 -45.19
CA ARG A 324 20.79 -33.65 -44.92
C ARG A 324 21.84 -34.24 -43.98
N VAL A 325 21.44 -34.90 -42.89
CA VAL A 325 22.38 -35.54 -41.95
C VAL A 325 23.17 -36.67 -42.62
N LEU A 326 22.54 -37.46 -43.51
CA LEU A 326 23.26 -38.49 -44.28
C LEU A 326 24.30 -37.87 -45.23
N GLU A 327 23.91 -36.82 -45.96
CA GLU A 327 24.74 -36.14 -46.96
C GLU A 327 25.90 -35.36 -46.33
N THR A 328 25.63 -34.48 -45.36
CA THR A 328 26.64 -33.60 -44.78
C THR A 328 27.43 -34.28 -43.66
N GLY A 329 26.78 -35.16 -42.90
CA GLY A 329 27.36 -35.78 -41.71
C GLY A 329 27.24 -34.96 -40.43
N ASP A 330 26.66 -33.76 -40.52
CA ASP A 330 26.45 -32.90 -39.37
C ASP A 330 25.36 -33.49 -38.49
N SER A 331 25.68 -33.71 -37.22
CA SER A 331 24.70 -34.17 -36.25
C SER A 331 23.75 -33.03 -35.90
N ILE A 332 22.48 -33.37 -35.68
CA ILE A 332 21.46 -32.41 -35.27
C ILE A 332 21.04 -32.73 -33.85
N THR A 333 21.15 -31.74 -32.97
CA THR A 333 20.74 -31.83 -31.59
C THR A 333 19.52 -30.98 -31.31
N ASP A 334 18.67 -31.41 -30.39
CA ASP A 334 17.49 -30.70 -29.88
C ASP A 334 16.48 -30.28 -30.95
N MET A 335 16.27 -31.13 -31.95
CA MET A 335 15.21 -30.90 -32.94
C MET A 335 13.84 -31.15 -32.32
N HIS A 336 13.01 -30.11 -32.26
CA HIS A 336 11.65 -30.21 -31.74
C HIS A 336 10.69 -30.76 -32.80
N VAL A 337 10.08 -31.91 -32.48
CA VAL A 337 9.06 -32.57 -33.31
C VAL A 337 7.76 -32.64 -32.54
N THR A 338 6.65 -32.31 -33.20
CA THR A 338 5.31 -32.41 -32.61
C THR A 338 4.47 -33.41 -33.39
N GLY A 339 3.81 -34.31 -32.68
CA GLY A 339 2.96 -35.33 -33.29
C GLY A 339 1.95 -35.90 -32.30
N PHE A 340 1.28 -36.96 -32.72
CA PHE A 340 0.24 -37.63 -31.95
C PHE A 340 0.65 -39.07 -31.69
N ILE A 341 0.21 -39.62 -30.56
CA ILE A 341 0.35 -41.05 -30.32
C ILE A 341 -0.70 -41.80 -31.16
N PRO A 342 -0.34 -42.88 -31.87
CA PRO A 342 -1.31 -43.68 -32.60
C PRO A 342 -2.48 -44.14 -31.71
N GLY A 343 -3.71 -43.75 -32.06
CA GLY A 343 -4.92 -44.06 -31.29
C GLY A 343 -5.30 -43.05 -30.20
N SER A 344 -4.62 -41.91 -30.10
CA SER A 344 -4.91 -40.82 -29.15
C SER A 344 -4.93 -39.46 -29.85
N ASP A 345 -5.85 -38.58 -29.45
CA ASP A 345 -5.86 -37.16 -29.83
C ASP A 345 -4.87 -36.31 -28.99
N GLU A 346 -4.14 -36.95 -28.07
CA GLU A 346 -3.15 -36.27 -27.24
C GLU A 346 -1.93 -35.83 -28.08
N ARG A 347 -1.74 -34.51 -28.16
CA ARG A 347 -0.60 -33.90 -28.84
C ARG A 347 0.63 -33.95 -27.94
N ARG A 348 1.71 -34.57 -28.42
CA ARG A 348 2.99 -34.66 -27.70
C ARG A 348 4.11 -33.93 -28.40
N HIS A 349 5.10 -33.54 -27.60
CA HIS A 349 6.29 -32.82 -28.04
C HIS A 349 7.53 -33.65 -27.69
N TRP A 350 8.38 -33.89 -28.68
CA TRP A 350 9.64 -34.60 -28.51
C TRP A 350 10.82 -33.72 -28.86
N SER A 351 11.91 -33.87 -28.11
CA SER A 351 13.24 -33.40 -28.50
C SER A 351 14.01 -34.56 -29.12
N VAL A 352 14.52 -34.38 -30.33
CA VAL A 352 15.12 -35.41 -31.17
C VAL A 352 16.56 -35.05 -31.50
N ASN A 353 17.47 -35.99 -31.28
CA ASN A 353 18.86 -35.92 -31.73
C ASN A 353 19.11 -36.94 -32.85
N LEU A 354 19.81 -36.51 -33.90
CA LEU A 354 20.09 -37.30 -35.09
C LEU A 354 21.60 -37.38 -35.33
N TYR A 355 22.14 -38.59 -35.40
CA TYR A 355 23.57 -38.86 -35.58
C TYR A 355 23.79 -39.80 -36.76
N ARG A 356 24.79 -39.52 -37.62
CA ARG A 356 25.16 -40.43 -38.71
C ARG A 356 25.99 -41.61 -38.17
N VAL A 357 25.57 -42.83 -38.51
CA VAL A 357 26.24 -44.08 -38.09
C VAL A 357 27.12 -44.59 -39.23
N HIS A 358 28.35 -45.00 -38.92
CA HIS A 358 29.33 -45.52 -39.88
C HIS A 358 29.62 -47.01 -39.63
N SER A 359 30.00 -47.75 -40.67
CA SER A 359 30.57 -49.10 -40.54
C SER A 359 31.99 -49.04 -39.98
N GLY A 360 32.54 -50.19 -39.57
CA GLY A 360 33.96 -50.32 -39.19
C GLY A 360 34.95 -49.98 -40.33
N SER A 361 34.47 -49.88 -41.57
CA SER A 361 35.22 -49.42 -42.74
C SER A 361 35.02 -47.93 -43.07
N GLY A 362 34.31 -47.17 -42.22
CA GLY A 362 34.08 -45.73 -42.38
C GLY A 362 32.94 -45.33 -43.32
N ARG A 363 32.18 -46.28 -43.88
CA ARG A 363 31.04 -46.00 -44.78
C ARG A 363 29.79 -45.67 -43.98
N PRO A 364 28.99 -44.64 -44.33
CA PRO A 364 27.72 -44.38 -43.65
C PRO A 364 26.73 -45.53 -43.88
N ILE A 365 26.16 -46.05 -42.79
CA ILE A 365 25.22 -47.18 -42.80
C ILE A 365 23.80 -46.77 -42.36
N GLY A 366 23.61 -45.54 -41.89
CA GLY A 366 22.31 -45.04 -41.44
C GLY A 366 22.37 -43.83 -40.51
N ILE A 367 21.24 -43.54 -39.87
CA ILE A 367 21.07 -42.51 -38.84
C ILE A 367 20.57 -43.15 -37.54
N ALA A 368 21.21 -42.79 -36.43
CA ALA A 368 20.69 -43.02 -35.09
C ALA A 368 19.79 -41.84 -34.69
N TRP A 369 18.53 -42.13 -34.40
CA TRP A 369 17.53 -41.21 -33.89
C TRP A 369 17.36 -41.47 -32.40
N LEU A 370 17.47 -40.42 -31.58
CA LEU A 370 17.22 -40.46 -30.15
C LEU A 370 16.15 -39.43 -29.79
N GLY A 371 14.98 -39.89 -29.34
CA GLY A 371 13.84 -39.05 -28.97
C GLY A 371 13.55 -39.09 -27.46
N THR A 372 13.29 -37.92 -26.88
CA THR A 372 12.82 -37.77 -25.50
C THR A 372 11.48 -37.04 -25.48
N ASP A 373 10.50 -37.54 -24.74
CA ASP A 373 9.23 -36.84 -24.51
C ASP A 373 9.45 -35.64 -23.59
N ILE A 374 9.19 -34.44 -24.09
CA ILE A 374 9.32 -33.18 -23.36
C ILE A 374 7.95 -32.53 -23.07
N THR A 375 6.86 -33.26 -23.29
CA THR A 375 5.49 -32.73 -23.15
C THR A 375 5.23 -32.20 -21.74
N SER A 376 5.46 -33.02 -20.71
CA SER A 376 5.29 -32.63 -19.30
C SER A 376 6.25 -31.50 -18.90
N ARG A 377 7.50 -31.54 -19.40
CA ARG A 377 8.49 -30.50 -19.12
C ARG A 377 8.08 -29.15 -19.74
N ARG A 378 7.52 -29.15 -20.95
CA ARG A 378 7.00 -27.95 -21.61
C ARG A 378 5.75 -27.41 -20.94
N ALA A 379 4.84 -28.29 -20.52
CA ALA A 379 3.65 -27.89 -19.75
C ALA A 379 4.05 -27.23 -18.42
N ALA A 380 4.94 -27.87 -17.66
CA ALA A 380 5.47 -27.33 -16.40
C ALA A 380 6.24 -26.02 -16.61
N ALA A 381 7.03 -25.89 -17.68
CA ALA A 381 7.73 -24.66 -17.99
C ALA A 381 6.78 -23.50 -18.35
N ARG A 382 5.72 -23.77 -19.12
CA ARG A 382 4.68 -22.79 -19.42
C ARG A 382 3.92 -22.37 -18.17
N GLU A 383 3.57 -23.32 -17.31
CA GLU A 383 2.92 -23.06 -16.03
C GLU A 383 3.80 -22.23 -15.10
N ALA A 384 5.09 -22.59 -14.97
CA ALA A 384 6.05 -21.81 -14.19
C ALA A 384 6.23 -20.39 -14.75
N ALA A 385 6.25 -20.22 -16.08
CA ALA A 385 6.33 -18.91 -16.71
C ALA A 385 5.06 -18.06 -16.45
N ALA A 386 3.87 -18.68 -16.48
CA ALA A 386 2.62 -18.01 -16.12
C ALA A 386 2.59 -17.61 -14.63
N ALA A 387 2.96 -18.53 -13.73
CA ALA A 387 3.04 -18.26 -12.30
C ALA A 387 4.03 -17.13 -11.96
N ARG A 388 5.22 -17.11 -12.60
CA ARG A 388 6.20 -16.02 -12.45
C ARG A 388 5.64 -14.67 -12.92
N ARG A 389 4.92 -14.65 -14.05
CA ARG A 389 4.26 -13.41 -14.54
C ARG A 389 3.21 -12.91 -13.55
N ASN A 390 2.37 -13.81 -13.01
CA ASN A 390 1.35 -13.44 -12.02
C ASN A 390 1.96 -12.89 -10.73
N LEU A 391 3.04 -13.53 -10.23
CA LEU A 391 3.76 -13.03 -9.06
C LEU A 391 4.43 -11.67 -9.32
N ALA A 392 4.98 -11.45 -10.51
CA ALA A 392 5.56 -10.16 -10.88
C ALA A 392 4.49 -9.05 -10.89
N LEU A 393 3.31 -9.31 -11.46
CA LEU A 393 2.18 -8.37 -11.45
C LEU A 393 1.71 -8.04 -10.03
N LEU A 394 1.58 -9.05 -9.16
CA LEU A 394 1.21 -8.84 -7.76
C LEU A 394 2.26 -8.03 -6.99
N ASN A 395 3.55 -8.23 -7.27
CA ASN A 395 4.63 -7.48 -6.65
C ASN A 395 4.70 -6.03 -7.18
N GLU A 396 4.38 -5.80 -8.45
CA GLU A 396 4.31 -4.45 -9.02
C GLU A 396 3.09 -3.69 -8.49
N ALA A 397 1.91 -4.33 -8.42
CA ALA A 397 0.75 -3.83 -7.68
C ALA A 397 1.12 -3.56 -6.21
N GLY A 398 1.92 -4.47 -5.64
CA GLY A 398 2.73 -4.34 -4.44
C GLY A 398 3.26 -2.95 -4.15
N ALA A 399 4.12 -2.52 -5.06
CA ALA A 399 4.97 -1.36 -4.90
C ALA A 399 4.32 -0.06 -5.37
N ARG A 400 3.34 -0.12 -6.28
CA ARG A 400 2.70 1.07 -6.85
C ARG A 400 1.41 1.47 -6.14
N ILE A 401 0.51 0.50 -5.94
CA ILE A 401 -0.85 0.78 -5.45
C ILE A 401 -0.79 1.11 -3.97
N GLY A 402 -1.23 2.33 -3.62
CA GLY A 402 -1.34 2.79 -2.24
C GLY A 402 -0.26 3.78 -1.80
N ASN A 403 0.57 4.28 -2.72
CA ASN A 403 1.52 5.37 -2.44
C ASN A 403 0.86 6.77 -2.41
N SER A 404 -0.42 6.85 -2.78
CA SER A 404 -1.19 8.09 -2.80
C SER A 404 -2.48 7.94 -2.00
N LEU A 405 -2.90 9.01 -1.33
CA LEU A 405 -4.21 9.13 -0.67
C LEU A 405 -5.27 9.75 -1.62
N ASP A 406 -4.98 9.79 -2.92
CA ASP A 406 -5.94 10.16 -3.95
C ASP A 406 -6.57 8.91 -4.61
N LEU A 407 -7.91 8.88 -4.60
CA LEU A 407 -8.75 7.80 -5.11
C LEU A 407 -8.56 7.64 -6.62
N GLU A 408 -8.49 8.74 -7.38
CA GLU A 408 -8.34 8.71 -8.84
C GLU A 408 -6.94 8.24 -9.23
N THR A 409 -5.91 8.69 -8.50
CA THR A 409 -4.53 8.24 -8.67
C THR A 409 -4.38 6.74 -8.38
N THR A 410 -4.92 6.25 -7.26
CA THR A 410 -4.87 4.82 -6.90
C THR A 410 -5.57 3.95 -7.94
N ALA A 411 -6.73 4.40 -8.46
CA ALA A 411 -7.43 3.69 -9.53
C ALA A 411 -6.62 3.65 -10.83
N ARG A 412 -5.91 4.74 -11.17
CA ARG A 412 -5.03 4.81 -12.35
C ARG A 412 -3.82 3.90 -12.19
N GLU A 413 -3.19 3.87 -11.01
CA GLU A 413 -2.07 2.99 -10.70
C GLU A 413 -2.43 1.51 -10.89
N LEU A 414 -3.65 1.10 -10.49
CA LEU A 414 -4.15 -0.24 -10.78
C LEU A 414 -4.16 -0.52 -12.29
N LEU A 415 -4.69 0.43 -13.08
CA LEU A 415 -4.80 0.28 -14.53
C LEU A 415 -3.44 0.22 -15.22
N ASP A 416 -2.48 1.02 -14.78
CA ASP A 416 -1.11 1.05 -15.29
C ASP A 416 -0.36 -0.28 -15.03
N VAL A 417 -0.72 -1.00 -13.96
CA VAL A 417 -0.16 -2.33 -13.66
C VAL A 417 -0.81 -3.41 -14.52
N VAL A 418 -2.11 -3.34 -14.77
CA VAL A 418 -2.85 -4.42 -15.47
C VAL A 418 -2.84 -4.29 -16.99
N VAL A 419 -2.61 -3.10 -17.55
CA VAL A 419 -2.56 -2.86 -19.00
C VAL A 419 -1.12 -2.56 -19.43
N PRO A 420 -0.54 -3.27 -20.41
CA PRO A 420 -1.10 -4.38 -21.21
C PRO A 420 -0.86 -5.78 -20.59
N GLY A 421 -0.23 -5.87 -19.41
CA GLY A 421 0.34 -7.12 -18.89
C GLY A 421 -0.68 -8.23 -18.58
N PHE A 422 -1.89 -7.86 -18.15
CA PHE A 422 -2.98 -8.77 -17.78
C PHE A 422 -4.17 -8.71 -18.74
N CYS A 423 -4.49 -7.51 -19.23
CA CYS A 423 -5.63 -7.22 -20.10
C CYS A 423 -5.33 -6.11 -21.11
N ASP A 424 -6.16 -6.01 -22.15
CA ASP A 424 -5.99 -5.06 -23.25
C ASP A 424 -6.72 -3.73 -22.98
N LEU A 425 -7.80 -3.78 -22.19
CA LEU A 425 -8.54 -2.60 -21.72
C LEU A 425 -8.99 -2.82 -20.28
N ALA A 426 -9.00 -1.75 -19.49
CA ALA A 426 -9.51 -1.79 -18.13
C ALA A 426 -10.20 -0.48 -17.71
N THR A 427 -11.18 -0.60 -16.81
CA THR A 427 -11.91 0.51 -16.20
C THR A 427 -12.07 0.32 -14.71
N VAL A 428 -12.14 1.43 -13.99
CA VAL A 428 -12.55 1.47 -12.58
C VAL A 428 -13.71 2.43 -12.45
N ASP A 429 -14.83 1.91 -11.94
CA ASP A 429 -16.03 2.68 -11.63
C ASP A 429 -16.29 2.60 -10.12
N LEU A 430 -16.35 3.73 -9.42
CA LEU A 430 -16.61 3.80 -7.98
C LEU A 430 -18.02 4.33 -7.71
N TYR A 431 -18.64 3.96 -6.58
CA TYR A 431 -19.96 4.53 -6.23
C TYR A 431 -19.87 6.05 -6.05
N GLN A 432 -20.81 6.77 -6.67
CA GLN A 432 -20.87 8.23 -6.61
C GLN A 432 -21.08 8.73 -5.17
N GLY A 433 -21.92 8.05 -4.37
CA GLY A 433 -22.12 8.39 -2.97
C GLY A 433 -20.85 8.26 -2.12
N LEU A 434 -19.98 7.28 -2.43
CA LEU A 434 -18.71 7.11 -1.72
C LEU A 434 -17.72 8.23 -2.04
N LEU A 435 -17.75 8.76 -3.27
CA LEU A 435 -16.96 9.94 -3.67
C LEU A 435 -17.48 11.24 -3.02
N ALA A 436 -18.79 11.30 -2.74
CA ALA A 436 -19.44 12.45 -2.12
C ALA A 436 -19.46 12.41 -0.57
N GLY A 437 -18.85 11.39 0.06
CA GLY A 437 -18.75 11.28 1.52
C GLY A 437 -19.94 10.60 2.23
N ASP A 438 -20.92 10.07 1.49
CA ASP A 438 -22.05 9.32 2.07
C ASP A 438 -21.57 7.95 2.64
N GLU A 439 -22.15 7.53 3.77
CA GLU A 439 -21.79 6.27 4.46
C GLU A 439 -22.27 5.03 3.73
N THR A 440 -23.38 5.13 3.02
CA THR A 440 -24.02 4.01 2.33
C THR A 440 -24.19 4.34 0.85
N PRO A 441 -23.80 3.42 -0.05
CA PRO A 441 -24.18 3.53 -1.46
C PRO A 441 -25.71 3.63 -1.54
N ARG A 442 -26.23 4.77 -1.99
CA ARG A 442 -27.69 4.92 -2.21
C ARG A 442 -28.08 4.04 -3.38
N ALA A 443 -28.72 2.91 -3.09
CA ALA A 443 -29.41 2.13 -4.11
C ALA A 443 -30.61 2.95 -4.62
N LEU A 444 -30.67 3.17 -5.93
CA LEU A 444 -31.81 3.79 -6.59
C LEU A 444 -33.03 2.84 -6.49
N ALA A 445 -34.24 3.39 -6.67
CA ALA A 445 -35.50 2.65 -6.54
C ALA A 445 -35.66 1.48 -7.55
N ASP A 446 -34.84 1.46 -8.60
CA ASP A 446 -34.74 0.39 -9.61
C ASP A 446 -33.69 -0.68 -9.25
N GLY A 447 -33.05 -0.57 -8.07
CA GLY A 447 -31.99 -1.45 -7.60
C GLY A 447 -30.64 -1.21 -8.28
N SER A 448 -30.51 -0.18 -9.11
CA SER A 448 -29.23 0.28 -9.66
C SER A 448 -28.51 1.19 -8.67
N ALA A 449 -27.26 1.52 -8.98
CA ALA A 449 -26.50 2.47 -8.21
C ALA A 449 -25.75 3.42 -9.13
N GLU A 450 -25.59 4.67 -8.70
CA GLU A 450 -24.80 5.65 -9.44
C GLU A 450 -23.32 5.36 -9.24
N LEU A 451 -22.61 5.12 -10.33
CA LEU A 451 -21.17 4.96 -10.35
C LEU A 451 -20.54 6.07 -11.19
N ARG A 452 -19.33 6.47 -10.82
CA ARG A 452 -18.50 7.38 -11.60
C ARG A 452 -17.27 6.63 -12.09
N ARG A 453 -16.99 6.78 -13.39
CA ARG A 453 -15.75 6.26 -13.97
C ARG A 453 -14.58 7.11 -13.52
N VAL A 454 -13.70 6.57 -12.70
CA VAL A 454 -12.53 7.30 -12.18
C VAL A 454 -11.28 7.06 -13.02
N ALA A 455 -11.19 5.90 -13.68
CA ALA A 455 -10.05 5.57 -14.52
C ALA A 455 -10.44 4.69 -15.73
N PHE A 456 -9.72 4.89 -16.83
CA PHE A 456 -9.79 4.08 -18.06
C PHE A 456 -8.38 3.94 -18.62
N ALA A 457 -8.01 2.74 -19.07
CA ALA A 457 -6.75 2.49 -19.78
C ALA A 457 -6.97 1.48 -20.91
N SER A 458 -6.22 1.63 -22.01
CA SER A 458 -6.26 0.71 -23.14
C SER A 458 -4.91 0.63 -23.84
N ALA A 459 -4.53 -0.58 -24.25
CA ALA A 459 -3.34 -0.85 -25.05
C ALA A 459 -3.59 -0.74 -26.57
N VAL A 460 -4.85 -0.54 -26.98
CA VAL A 460 -5.29 -0.65 -28.38
C VAL A 460 -5.83 0.68 -28.94
N SER A 461 -6.27 1.61 -28.08
CA SER A 461 -6.75 2.95 -28.47
C SER A 461 -6.79 3.91 -27.28
N ASP A 462 -6.43 5.18 -27.47
CA ASP A 462 -6.50 6.22 -26.43
C ASP A 462 -7.92 6.74 -26.14
N ALA A 463 -8.92 6.35 -26.96
CA ALA A 463 -10.32 6.72 -26.77
C ALA A 463 -11.15 5.56 -26.17
N PRO A 464 -12.10 5.82 -25.23
CA PRO A 464 -13.00 4.81 -24.71
C PRO A 464 -13.76 4.15 -25.86
N PHE A 465 -13.53 2.85 -26.04
CA PHE A 465 -13.95 2.11 -27.23
C PHE A 465 -15.47 2.11 -27.43
N ILE A 466 -15.90 2.27 -28.68
CA ILE A 466 -17.30 2.19 -29.13
C ILE A 466 -17.63 0.71 -29.38
N GLY A 467 -18.35 0.08 -28.45
CA GLY A 467 -18.74 -1.34 -28.57
C GLY A 467 -19.68 -1.79 -27.46
N GLY A 468 -20.68 -0.94 -27.16
CA GLY A 468 -21.71 -1.07 -26.12
C GLY A 468 -22.47 0.28 -25.96
N PRO A 469 -23.57 0.37 -25.17
CA PRO A 469 -24.38 1.59 -25.10
C PRO A 469 -23.57 2.77 -24.56
N ALA A 470 -23.31 3.76 -25.43
CA ALA A 470 -22.58 5.02 -25.22
C ALA A 470 -21.26 4.96 -24.40
N PRO A 471 -20.11 5.37 -24.97
CA PRO A 471 -18.85 5.39 -24.23
C PRO A 471 -18.94 6.34 -23.02
N VAL A 472 -18.84 5.79 -21.82
CA VAL A 472 -18.77 6.58 -20.58
C VAL A 472 -17.38 7.17 -20.47
N ALA A 473 -17.30 8.50 -20.51
CA ALA A 473 -16.07 9.25 -20.32
C ALA A 473 -15.56 9.14 -18.86
N VAL A 474 -14.25 9.24 -18.66
CA VAL A 474 -13.68 9.41 -17.32
C VAL A 474 -14.27 10.69 -16.69
N GLY A 475 -14.72 10.58 -15.46
CA GLY A 475 -15.43 11.64 -14.72
C GLY A 475 -16.95 11.61 -14.85
N ALA A 476 -17.51 10.89 -15.82
CA ALA A 476 -18.97 10.81 -16.00
C ALA A 476 -19.62 9.84 -15.00
N VAL A 477 -20.81 10.22 -14.53
CA VAL A 477 -21.69 9.38 -13.70
C VAL A 477 -22.59 8.56 -14.61
N HIS A 478 -22.70 7.27 -14.34
CA HIS A 478 -23.51 6.30 -15.07
C HIS A 478 -24.10 5.25 -14.12
N HIS A 479 -24.96 4.38 -14.62
CA HIS A 479 -25.53 3.27 -13.86
C HIS A 479 -25.59 2.01 -14.72
N TYR A 480 -25.40 0.86 -14.08
CA TYR A 480 -25.59 -0.43 -14.71
C TYR A 480 -27.05 -0.85 -14.65
N ALA A 481 -27.59 -1.37 -15.75
CA ALA A 481 -28.92 -1.96 -15.77
C ALA A 481 -29.00 -3.12 -14.74
N PHE A 482 -30.11 -3.22 -14.00
CA PHE A 482 -30.27 -4.15 -12.88
C PHE A 482 -29.93 -5.61 -13.21
N ASN A 483 -30.27 -6.08 -14.42
CA ASN A 483 -30.01 -7.45 -14.87
C ASN A 483 -28.66 -7.62 -15.59
N SER A 484 -27.77 -6.64 -15.53
CA SER A 484 -26.44 -6.74 -16.15
C SER A 484 -25.48 -7.53 -15.25
N PRO A 485 -24.51 -8.28 -15.84
CA PRO A 485 -23.49 -8.96 -15.05
C PRO A 485 -22.67 -8.02 -14.14
N CYS A 486 -22.54 -6.75 -14.53
CA CYS A 486 -21.85 -5.71 -13.76
C CYS A 486 -22.65 -5.33 -12.50
N ALA A 487 -23.97 -5.15 -12.61
CA ALA A 487 -24.84 -4.92 -11.46
C ALA A 487 -24.89 -6.14 -10.53
N ASP A 488 -24.92 -7.36 -11.08
CA ASP A 488 -24.84 -8.60 -10.30
C ASP A 488 -23.51 -8.73 -9.55
N ALA A 489 -22.39 -8.35 -10.17
CA ALA A 489 -21.09 -8.36 -9.51
C ALA A 489 -21.06 -7.42 -8.30
N LEU A 490 -21.57 -6.19 -8.46
CA LEU A 490 -21.69 -5.21 -7.38
C LEU A 490 -22.59 -5.70 -6.23
N ARG A 491 -23.74 -6.31 -6.55
CA ARG A 491 -24.73 -6.77 -5.55
C ARG A 491 -24.29 -8.03 -4.82
N THR A 492 -23.63 -8.96 -5.51
CA THR A 492 -23.23 -10.26 -4.92
C THR A 492 -21.83 -10.27 -4.33
N ALA A 493 -21.05 -9.20 -4.55
CA ALA A 493 -19.63 -9.13 -4.23
C ALA A 493 -18.82 -10.30 -4.81
N ARG A 494 -19.25 -10.83 -5.97
CA ARG A 494 -18.57 -11.92 -6.69
C ARG A 494 -18.27 -11.50 -8.12
N PRO A 495 -17.09 -11.83 -8.66
CA PRO A 495 -16.76 -11.46 -10.03
C PRO A 495 -17.58 -12.29 -11.03
N GLN A 496 -18.02 -11.61 -12.09
CA GLN A 496 -18.88 -12.12 -13.16
C GLN A 496 -18.15 -12.02 -14.50
N GLN A 497 -18.36 -13.00 -15.39
CA GLN A 497 -17.97 -12.86 -16.78
C GLN A 497 -19.05 -12.09 -17.55
N VAL A 498 -18.63 -11.07 -18.29
CA VAL A 498 -19.51 -10.32 -19.18
C VAL A 498 -19.42 -10.97 -20.57
N PRO A 499 -20.55 -11.40 -21.17
CA PRO A 499 -20.57 -11.98 -22.50
C PRO A 499 -19.98 -11.01 -23.54
N ALA A 500 -19.27 -11.54 -24.54
CA ALA A 500 -18.81 -10.73 -25.67
C ALA A 500 -20.02 -10.29 -26.52
N GLU A 501 -20.02 -9.04 -26.98
CA GLU A 501 -21.02 -8.55 -27.92
C GLU A 501 -20.75 -9.10 -29.33
N ASP A 502 -21.81 -9.53 -30.01
CA ASP A 502 -21.75 -10.04 -31.38
C ASP A 502 -21.20 -8.94 -32.33
N GLY A 503 -20.04 -9.22 -32.93
CA GLY A 503 -19.37 -8.29 -33.85
C GLY A 503 -18.38 -7.31 -33.21
N GLY A 504 -18.24 -7.28 -31.88
CA GLY A 504 -17.30 -6.39 -31.16
C GLY A 504 -15.83 -6.83 -31.25
N LEU A 505 -14.88 -5.94 -30.88
CA LEU A 505 -13.45 -6.25 -30.80
C LEU A 505 -13.09 -7.03 -29.52
N ILE A 506 -13.93 -6.93 -28.48
CA ILE A 506 -13.75 -7.59 -27.18
C ILE A 506 -14.13 -9.07 -27.31
N GLN A 507 -13.28 -9.94 -26.79
CA GLN A 507 -13.47 -11.39 -26.76
C GLN A 507 -13.96 -11.89 -25.39
N SER A 508 -13.48 -11.29 -24.31
CA SER A 508 -13.91 -11.64 -22.95
C SER A 508 -13.70 -10.48 -22.00
N THR A 509 -14.68 -10.21 -21.13
CA THR A 509 -14.59 -9.20 -20.09
C THR A 509 -14.90 -9.82 -18.73
N LEU A 510 -14.12 -9.45 -17.72
CA LEU A 510 -14.30 -9.85 -16.33
C LEU A 510 -14.70 -8.60 -15.52
N ALA A 511 -15.89 -8.64 -14.93
CA ALA A 511 -16.38 -7.63 -14.00
C ALA A 511 -16.04 -8.09 -12.57
N VAL A 512 -15.18 -7.35 -11.88
CA VAL A 512 -14.66 -7.70 -10.55
C VAL A 512 -15.08 -6.64 -9.54
N PRO A 513 -15.89 -6.98 -8.52
CA PRO A 513 -16.25 -6.04 -7.47
C PRO A 513 -15.02 -5.74 -6.62
N MET A 514 -14.84 -4.46 -6.31
CA MET A 514 -13.79 -3.97 -5.43
C MET A 514 -14.33 -3.96 -4.01
N VAL A 515 -13.83 -4.87 -3.16
CA VAL A 515 -14.36 -5.08 -1.80
C VAL A 515 -13.28 -4.74 -0.77
N ALA A 516 -13.61 -3.84 0.16
CA ALA A 516 -12.79 -3.48 1.31
C ALA A 516 -13.67 -3.49 2.57
N HIS A 517 -13.18 -4.08 3.67
CA HIS A 517 -13.90 -4.14 4.96
C HIS A 517 -15.39 -4.52 4.82
N ASP A 518 -15.67 -5.62 4.11
CA ASP A 518 -17.03 -6.13 3.79
C ASP A 518 -17.95 -5.16 3.02
N THR A 519 -17.39 -4.08 2.48
CA THR A 519 -18.10 -3.07 1.69
C THR A 519 -17.60 -3.07 0.25
N VAL A 520 -18.52 -3.08 -0.71
CA VAL A 520 -18.18 -2.89 -2.12
C VAL A 520 -17.95 -1.41 -2.37
N VAL A 521 -16.73 -1.03 -2.75
CA VAL A 521 -16.38 0.37 -3.07
C VAL A 521 -16.64 0.72 -4.54
N GLY A 522 -16.68 -0.28 -5.41
CA GLY A 522 -16.88 -0.09 -6.85
C GLY A 522 -16.69 -1.38 -7.65
N LEU A 523 -16.44 -1.21 -8.95
CA LEU A 523 -16.26 -2.27 -9.93
C LEU A 523 -15.03 -1.99 -10.79
N ALA A 524 -14.14 -2.98 -10.91
CA ALA A 524 -13.07 -3.00 -11.90
C ALA A 524 -13.50 -3.91 -13.07
N GLN A 525 -13.38 -3.45 -14.31
CA GLN A 525 -13.62 -4.29 -15.49
C GLN A 525 -12.31 -4.50 -16.24
N PHE A 526 -12.00 -5.75 -16.55
CA PHE A 526 -10.82 -6.13 -17.34
C PHE A 526 -11.27 -6.81 -18.61
N SER A 527 -10.80 -6.35 -19.77
CA SER A 527 -11.24 -6.83 -21.09
C SER A 527 -10.06 -7.26 -21.95
N ARG A 528 -10.21 -8.39 -22.65
CA ARG A 528 -9.27 -8.89 -23.67
C ARG A 528 -9.92 -8.85 -25.05
N THR A 529 -9.13 -8.49 -26.06
CA THR A 529 -9.55 -8.34 -27.46
C THR A 529 -9.42 -9.65 -28.25
N LYS A 530 -10.04 -9.70 -29.43
CA LYS A 530 -9.94 -10.82 -30.38
C LYS A 530 -8.48 -11.03 -30.81
N GLY A 531 -7.86 -12.08 -30.28
CA GLY A 531 -6.43 -12.38 -30.47
C GLY A 531 -5.72 -12.79 -29.17
N SER A 532 -6.28 -12.40 -28.03
CA SER A 532 -5.82 -12.81 -26.70
C SER A 532 -6.59 -14.06 -26.21
N GLU A 533 -5.98 -14.89 -25.34
CA GLU A 533 -6.69 -16.03 -24.75
C GLU A 533 -7.80 -15.55 -23.79
N PRO A 534 -9.00 -16.16 -23.79
CA PRO A 534 -10.07 -15.81 -22.85
C PRO A 534 -9.63 -15.94 -21.39
N PHE A 535 -10.23 -15.16 -20.50
CA PHE A 535 -9.96 -15.27 -19.07
C PHE A 535 -10.36 -16.64 -18.50
N GLY A 536 -9.42 -17.31 -17.83
CA GLY A 536 -9.66 -18.57 -17.09
C GLY A 536 -9.85 -18.37 -15.59
N ASP A 537 -10.05 -19.46 -14.84
CA ASP A 537 -10.25 -19.42 -13.38
C ASP A 537 -9.05 -18.82 -12.62
N ARG A 538 -7.82 -19.06 -13.11
CA ARG A 538 -6.59 -18.49 -12.54
C ARG A 538 -6.51 -16.99 -12.75
N ASP A 539 -6.92 -16.50 -13.93
CA ASP A 539 -6.98 -15.07 -14.21
C ASP A 539 -8.03 -14.39 -13.33
N ARG A 540 -9.18 -15.07 -13.12
CA ARG A 540 -10.23 -14.59 -12.21
C ARG A 540 -9.71 -14.43 -10.78
N ALA A 541 -8.96 -15.40 -10.26
CA ALA A 541 -8.36 -15.31 -8.93
C ALA A 541 -7.37 -14.15 -8.82
N LEU A 542 -6.51 -13.96 -9.83
CA LEU A 542 -5.55 -12.85 -9.88
C LEU A 542 -6.27 -11.49 -9.94
N ALA A 543 -7.30 -11.36 -10.76
CA ALA A 543 -8.07 -10.13 -10.87
C ALA A 543 -8.78 -9.74 -9.58
N VAL A 544 -9.30 -10.73 -8.83
CA VAL A 544 -9.88 -10.51 -7.49
C VAL A 544 -8.83 -9.98 -6.53
N GLU A 545 -7.62 -10.56 -6.51
CA GLU A 545 -6.54 -10.11 -5.63
C GLU A 545 -6.10 -8.67 -5.94
N LEU A 546 -5.94 -8.35 -7.22
CA LEU A 546 -5.57 -7.01 -7.68
C LEU A 546 -6.67 -5.98 -7.34
N ALA A 547 -7.94 -6.33 -7.58
CA ALA A 547 -9.07 -5.47 -7.25
C ALA A 547 -9.24 -5.29 -5.73
N ALA A 548 -9.03 -6.32 -4.92
CA ALA A 548 -9.10 -6.26 -3.47
C ALA A 548 -8.02 -5.34 -2.90
N ARG A 549 -6.78 -5.43 -3.41
CA ARG A 549 -5.70 -4.53 -2.99
C ARG A 549 -6.00 -3.07 -3.28
N ALA A 550 -6.44 -2.78 -4.51
CA ALA A 550 -6.84 -1.42 -4.87
C ALA A 550 -8.06 -0.95 -4.07
N ALA A 551 -9.02 -1.84 -3.77
CA ALA A 551 -10.18 -1.53 -2.94
C ALA A 551 -9.76 -1.06 -1.54
N VAL A 552 -8.84 -1.75 -0.89
CA VAL A 552 -8.34 -1.38 0.45
C VAL A 552 -7.65 -0.01 0.42
N CYS A 553 -6.79 0.25 -0.57
CA CYS A 553 -6.13 1.55 -0.71
C CYS A 553 -7.14 2.69 -0.97
N ILE A 554 -8.14 2.45 -1.82
CA ILE A 554 -9.22 3.40 -2.10
C ILE A 554 -10.08 3.65 -0.85
N ASP A 555 -10.42 2.62 -0.08
CA ASP A 555 -11.19 2.77 1.16
C ASP A 555 -10.39 3.51 2.24
N ASN A 556 -9.09 3.24 2.36
CA ASN A 556 -8.20 3.98 3.27
C ASN A 556 -8.09 5.46 2.89
N ALA A 557 -7.91 5.77 1.60
CA ALA A 557 -7.90 7.15 1.10
C ALA A 557 -9.22 7.89 1.39
N ARG A 558 -10.36 7.18 1.27
CA ARG A 558 -11.69 7.72 1.62
C ARG A 558 -11.81 8.00 3.11
N LEU A 559 -11.46 7.04 3.97
CA LEU A 559 -11.54 7.18 5.43
C LEU A 559 -10.68 8.33 5.91
N TYR A 560 -9.45 8.45 5.38
CA TYR A 560 -8.54 9.54 5.69
C TYR A 560 -9.12 10.90 5.30
N ARG A 561 -9.61 11.05 4.06
CA ARG A 561 -10.21 12.31 3.58
C ARG A 561 -11.39 12.74 4.43
N ARG A 562 -12.24 11.79 4.85
CA ARG A 562 -13.41 12.06 5.68
C ARG A 562 -13.03 12.54 7.07
N GLU A 563 -12.03 11.90 7.68
CA GLU A 563 -11.55 12.32 9.00
C GLU A 563 -10.93 13.72 8.93
N HIS A 564 -10.14 13.99 7.88
CA HIS A 564 -9.56 15.31 7.63
C HIS A 564 -10.61 16.41 7.44
N GLU A 565 -11.65 16.16 6.63
CA GLU A 565 -12.72 17.14 6.39
C GLU A 565 -13.50 17.45 7.68
N ARG A 566 -13.77 16.44 8.52
CA ARG A 566 -14.42 16.63 9.82
C ARG A 566 -13.57 17.45 10.79
N ALA A 567 -12.27 17.17 10.86
CA ALA A 567 -11.32 17.92 11.66
C ALA A 567 -11.29 19.40 11.25
N LEU A 568 -11.19 19.67 9.94
CA LEU A 568 -11.22 21.04 9.39
C LEU A 568 -12.53 21.78 9.66
N ILE A 569 -13.69 21.12 9.53
CA ILE A 569 -14.99 21.73 9.83
C ILE A 569 -15.07 22.11 11.31
N LEU A 570 -14.64 21.22 12.21
CA LEU A 570 -14.59 21.50 13.64
C LEU A 570 -13.67 22.69 13.93
N GLN A 571 -12.44 22.67 13.40
CA GLN A 571 -11.46 23.74 13.58
C GLN A 571 -11.98 25.10 13.10
N ARG A 572 -12.54 25.17 11.88
CA ARG A 572 -13.15 26.40 11.34
C ARG A 572 -14.33 26.89 12.18
N SER A 573 -15.10 25.99 12.79
CA SER A 573 -16.21 26.37 13.66
C SER A 573 -15.75 26.92 15.02
N LEU A 574 -14.53 26.58 15.45
CA LEU A 574 -13.94 27.02 16.71
C LEU A 574 -13.22 28.37 16.60
N LEU A 575 -12.89 28.84 15.39
CA LEU A 575 -12.29 30.16 15.14
C LEU A 575 -13.36 31.25 14.91
N PRO A 576 -13.02 32.55 15.05
CA PRO A 576 -13.95 33.64 14.78
C PRO A 576 -14.43 33.62 13.32
N PRO A 577 -15.74 33.77 13.04
CA PRO A 577 -16.22 33.87 11.68
C PRO A 577 -15.95 35.26 11.08
N GLY A 578 -15.27 35.31 9.93
CA GLY A 578 -15.03 36.54 9.16
C GLY A 578 -13.83 37.38 9.64
N ASP A 579 -13.59 38.49 8.95
CA ASP A 579 -12.56 39.45 9.35
C ASP A 579 -13.09 40.29 10.52
N PRO A 580 -12.41 40.31 11.68
CA PRO A 580 -12.87 41.06 12.84
C PRO A 580 -12.76 42.56 12.59
N GLU A 581 -13.87 43.29 12.72
CA GLU A 581 -13.88 44.75 12.74
C GLU A 581 -13.69 45.23 14.18
N ALA A 582 -12.90 46.29 14.39
CA ALA A 582 -12.63 46.87 15.70
C ALA A 582 -12.53 48.39 15.63
N SER A 583 -13.09 49.07 16.64
CA SER A 583 -13.00 50.53 16.73
C SER A 583 -11.54 50.98 16.93
N GLY A 584 -11.09 51.86 16.06
CA GLY A 584 -9.77 52.46 16.12
C GLY A 584 -8.59 51.54 15.82
N LEU A 585 -8.85 50.38 15.21
CA LEU A 585 -7.85 49.42 14.73
C LEU A 585 -8.24 48.91 13.34
N ASP A 586 -7.26 48.86 12.44
CA ASP A 586 -7.33 48.05 11.21
C ASP A 586 -6.72 46.68 11.52
N ILE A 587 -7.44 45.59 11.29
CA ILE A 587 -7.05 44.25 11.76
C ILE A 587 -6.97 43.29 10.58
N ALA A 588 -5.90 42.50 10.55
CA ALA A 588 -5.76 41.35 9.68
C ALA A 588 -5.37 40.13 10.51
N CYS A 589 -6.08 39.02 10.30
CA CYS A 589 -5.78 37.76 10.96
C CYS A 589 -5.44 36.68 9.93
N ARG A 590 -4.51 35.80 10.30
CA ARG A 590 -4.16 34.60 9.54
C ARG A 590 -4.10 33.41 10.47
N TYR A 591 -4.67 32.32 9.98
CA TYR A 591 -4.56 31.03 10.62
C TYR A 591 -4.16 29.99 9.58
N LEU A 592 -2.98 29.40 9.74
CA LEU A 592 -2.50 28.32 8.88
C LEU A 592 -2.42 27.05 9.74
N PRO A 593 -3.20 26.00 9.41
CA PRO A 593 -3.09 24.75 10.13
C PRO A 593 -1.76 24.07 9.82
N GLY A 594 -1.16 23.39 10.81
CA GLY A 594 0.08 22.64 10.64
C GLY A 594 -0.05 21.52 9.60
N ASN A 595 1.06 21.12 8.97
CA ASN A 595 1.08 20.14 7.87
C ASN A 595 0.63 18.70 8.24
N ALA A 596 0.28 18.43 9.51
CA ALA A 596 -0.30 17.15 9.93
C ALA A 596 -1.79 17.11 9.56
N ALA A 597 -2.08 16.60 8.35
CA ALA A 597 -3.43 16.48 7.77
C ALA A 597 -4.45 15.61 8.55
N THR A 598 -4.26 15.38 9.85
CA THR A 598 -5.21 14.67 10.73
C THR A 598 -5.39 15.28 12.11
N GLU A 599 -4.66 16.33 12.47
CA GLU A 599 -4.70 16.88 13.84
C GLU A 599 -5.26 18.30 13.83
N VAL A 600 -6.26 18.55 14.68
CA VAL A 600 -6.82 19.89 14.91
C VAL A 600 -5.90 20.66 15.85
N GLY A 601 -5.68 21.94 15.55
CA GLY A 601 -4.77 22.77 16.31
C GLY A 601 -5.22 23.23 17.69
N GLY A 602 -4.21 23.52 18.51
CA GLY A 602 -4.34 24.16 19.83
C GLY A 602 -4.41 25.68 19.78
N ASP A 603 -3.87 26.28 18.71
CA ASP A 603 -3.80 27.73 18.50
C ASP A 603 -5.15 28.41 18.31
N TRP A 604 -5.31 29.59 18.91
CA TRP A 604 -6.45 30.47 18.65
C TRP A 604 -6.09 31.94 18.73
N PHE A 605 -6.94 32.75 18.10
CA PHE A 605 -7.00 34.19 18.34
C PHE A 605 -8.45 34.63 18.52
N ASP A 606 -8.66 35.77 19.16
CA ASP A 606 -9.97 36.43 19.20
C ASP A 606 -9.79 37.95 19.24
N VAL A 607 -10.74 38.64 18.63
CA VAL A 607 -10.87 40.11 18.69
C VAL A 607 -12.25 40.40 19.23
N ILE A 608 -12.31 41.08 20.37
CA ILE A 608 -13.54 41.28 21.12
C ILE A 608 -13.73 42.77 21.33
N GLU A 609 -14.80 43.34 20.75
CA GLU A 609 -15.22 44.70 21.03
C GLU A 609 -15.68 44.81 22.49
N LEU A 610 -15.07 45.76 23.20
CA LEU A 610 -15.37 46.09 24.58
C LEU A 610 -16.12 47.43 24.65
N PRO A 611 -16.86 47.66 25.75
CA PRO A 611 -17.53 48.94 25.93
C PRO A 611 -16.58 50.14 25.91
N GLY A 612 -17.04 51.26 25.34
CA GLY A 612 -16.27 52.51 25.27
C GLY A 612 -15.28 52.56 24.10
N HIS A 613 -15.59 51.89 22.98
CA HIS A 613 -14.71 51.78 21.81
C HIS A 613 -13.32 51.24 22.16
N ARG A 614 -13.30 50.26 23.07
CA ARG A 614 -12.09 49.50 23.42
C ARG A 614 -12.13 48.16 22.69
N THR A 615 -10.96 47.57 22.49
CA THR A 615 -10.84 46.27 21.82
C THR A 615 -9.91 45.37 22.59
N ALA A 616 -10.36 44.17 22.94
CA ALA A 616 -9.51 43.11 23.44
C ALA A 616 -8.95 42.29 22.27
N LEU A 617 -7.63 42.12 22.25
CA LEU A 617 -6.88 41.29 21.31
C LEU A 617 -6.32 40.10 22.09
N VAL A 618 -6.51 38.90 21.56
CA VAL A 618 -6.17 37.66 22.24
C VAL A 618 -5.47 36.73 21.27
N VAL A 619 -4.33 36.18 21.67
CA VAL A 619 -3.70 35.04 21.00
C VAL A 619 -3.27 34.05 22.07
N GLY A 620 -3.47 32.77 21.81
CA GLY A 620 -3.02 31.72 22.71
C GLY A 620 -2.83 30.40 22.00
N ASP A 621 -2.17 29.49 22.70
CA ASP A 621 -1.88 28.13 22.25
C ASP A 621 -2.12 27.15 23.41
N VAL A 622 -2.78 26.03 23.11
CA VAL A 622 -2.98 24.93 24.04
C VAL A 622 -1.95 23.84 23.77
N MET A 623 -1.11 23.57 24.76
CA MET A 623 -0.06 22.57 24.67
C MET A 623 -0.62 21.19 24.28
N GLY A 624 -0.11 20.65 23.18
CA GLY A 624 -0.52 19.37 22.61
C GLY A 624 -1.28 19.55 21.31
N ARG A 625 -1.68 18.44 20.68
CA ARG A 625 -2.31 18.46 19.35
C ARG A 625 -3.47 17.50 19.24
N GLY A 626 -4.34 17.76 18.26
CA GLY A 626 -5.49 16.90 17.97
C GLY A 626 -6.76 17.31 18.72
N LEU A 627 -7.78 16.45 18.63
CA LEU A 627 -9.16 16.78 19.04
C LEU A 627 -9.29 17.28 20.48
N ARG A 628 -8.48 16.79 21.41
CA ARG A 628 -8.52 17.22 22.82
C ARG A 628 -8.02 18.66 23.02
N ALA A 629 -6.91 19.02 22.39
CA ALA A 629 -6.38 20.39 22.44
C ALA A 629 -7.39 21.38 21.84
N ALA A 630 -8.03 21.00 20.73
CA ALA A 630 -9.09 21.79 20.09
C ALA A 630 -10.31 22.03 21.00
N VAL A 631 -10.73 21.03 21.79
CA VAL A 631 -11.83 21.18 22.75
C VAL A 631 -11.44 22.15 23.86
N ALA A 632 -10.25 21.99 24.45
CA ALA A 632 -9.75 22.89 25.48
C ALA A 632 -9.60 24.32 24.95
N MET A 633 -9.08 24.49 23.73
CA MET A 633 -9.00 25.78 23.04
C MET A 633 -10.39 26.42 22.90
N GLY A 634 -11.39 25.67 22.42
CA GLY A 634 -12.77 26.17 22.27
C GLY A 634 -13.40 26.64 23.59
N GLU A 635 -13.15 25.89 24.68
CA GLU A 635 -13.60 26.26 26.02
C GLU A 635 -12.88 27.49 26.56
N LEU A 636 -11.55 27.56 26.41
CA LEU A 636 -10.74 28.73 26.83
C LEU A 636 -11.13 29.98 26.04
N ARG A 637 -11.26 29.90 24.71
CA ARG A 637 -11.72 31.01 23.87
C ARG A 637 -13.10 31.51 24.30
N THR A 638 -14.04 30.61 24.54
CA THR A 638 -15.39 30.96 25.02
C THR A 638 -15.33 31.63 26.40
N ALA A 639 -14.48 31.13 27.29
CA ALA A 639 -14.26 31.72 28.60
C ALA A 639 -13.65 33.12 28.49
N VAL A 640 -12.61 33.32 27.66
CA VAL A 640 -11.99 34.62 27.42
C VAL A 640 -13.05 35.61 26.97
N ARG A 641 -13.83 35.26 25.94
CA ARG A 641 -14.90 36.12 25.42
C ARG A 641 -15.93 36.49 26.47
N THR A 642 -16.32 35.54 27.31
CA THR A 642 -17.27 35.79 28.41
C THR A 642 -16.69 36.73 29.47
N LEU A 643 -15.43 36.51 29.87
CA LEU A 643 -14.72 37.33 30.86
C LEU A 643 -14.44 38.74 30.34
N ALA A 644 -14.08 38.88 29.06
CA ALA A 644 -13.87 40.15 28.38
C ALA A 644 -15.16 40.98 28.35
N LEU A 645 -16.32 40.36 28.06
CA LEU A 645 -17.63 41.04 28.08
C LEU A 645 -18.08 41.47 29.49
N LEU A 646 -17.48 40.92 30.54
CA LEU A 646 -17.65 41.41 31.92
C LEU A 646 -16.76 42.63 32.23
N ASP A 647 -15.95 43.06 31.26
CA ASP A 647 -15.07 44.23 31.33
C ASP A 647 -14.09 44.16 32.52
N LEU A 648 -13.51 42.98 32.72
CA LEU A 648 -12.46 42.70 33.69
C LEU A 648 -11.11 43.20 33.17
N GLU A 649 -10.21 43.56 34.10
CA GLU A 649 -8.85 43.97 33.76
C GLU A 649 -8.03 42.76 33.22
N PRO A 650 -7.06 42.98 32.30
CA PRO A 650 -6.28 41.91 31.67
C PRO A 650 -5.73 40.82 32.60
N ALA A 651 -5.14 41.19 33.74
CA ALA A 651 -4.60 40.22 34.69
C ALA A 651 -5.69 39.41 35.41
N GLU A 652 -6.87 40.00 35.65
CA GLU A 652 -8.02 39.30 36.22
C GLU A 652 -8.61 38.28 35.23
N VAL A 653 -8.65 38.63 33.94
CA VAL A 653 -9.05 37.71 32.86
C VAL A 653 -8.12 36.49 32.85
N LEU A 654 -6.80 36.70 32.78
CA LEU A 654 -5.84 35.58 32.78
C LEU A 654 -5.89 34.76 34.07
N SER A 655 -6.09 35.39 35.23
CA SER A 655 -6.25 34.67 36.50
C SER A 655 -7.49 33.78 36.52
N ALA A 656 -8.61 34.27 35.98
CA ALA A 656 -9.82 33.47 35.85
C ALA A 656 -9.66 32.34 34.82
N LEU A 657 -8.92 32.57 33.74
CA LEU A 657 -8.59 31.53 32.75
C LEU A 657 -7.67 30.46 33.31
N ASP A 658 -6.68 30.81 34.14
CA ASP A 658 -5.82 29.85 34.84
C ASP A 658 -6.65 28.90 35.72
N GLU A 659 -7.63 29.44 36.45
CA GLU A 659 -8.59 28.65 37.23
C GLU A 659 -9.41 27.68 36.36
N ILE A 660 -9.88 28.14 35.20
CA ILE A 660 -10.66 27.32 34.26
C ILE A 660 -9.78 26.22 33.66
N ALA A 661 -8.59 26.56 33.14
CA ALA A 661 -7.64 25.61 32.55
C ALA A 661 -7.27 24.48 33.52
N ARG A 662 -7.07 24.80 34.79
CA ARG A 662 -6.80 23.81 35.84
C ARG A 662 -7.99 22.87 36.09
N GLY A 663 -9.21 23.38 35.93
CA GLY A 663 -10.44 22.59 35.96
C GLY A 663 -10.54 21.59 34.81
N LEU A 664 -10.01 21.93 33.62
CA LEU A 664 -10.02 21.06 32.44
C LEU A 664 -9.14 19.82 32.60
N GLY A 665 -8.01 19.94 33.32
CA GLY A 665 -7.08 18.83 33.58
C GLY A 665 -7.57 17.78 34.58
N THR A 666 -8.76 17.97 35.17
CA THR A 666 -9.32 17.04 36.15
C THR A 666 -10.38 16.15 35.47
N PRO A 667 -10.21 14.82 35.37
CA PRO A 667 -11.19 13.95 34.72
C PRO A 667 -12.47 13.89 35.56
N GLY A 668 -13.51 14.55 35.05
CA GLY A 668 -14.83 14.62 35.67
C GLY A 668 -15.16 16.06 36.06
N GLY A 669 -16.08 16.65 35.31
CA GLY A 669 -16.62 17.98 35.60
C GLY A 669 -17.17 18.14 37.01
N VAL A 670 -17.62 19.35 37.32
CA VAL A 670 -17.98 19.93 38.63
C VAL A 670 -19.03 19.14 39.47
N GLN A 671 -19.40 17.90 39.14
CA GLN A 671 -20.19 16.98 39.96
C GLN A 671 -19.38 15.79 40.50
N GLN A 672 -18.38 16.00 41.36
CA GLN A 672 -17.99 14.98 42.35
C GLN A 672 -17.21 15.48 43.58
N ALA A 673 -17.30 16.77 43.93
CA ALA A 673 -16.62 17.33 45.11
C ALA A 673 -17.25 16.94 46.48
N THR A 674 -18.09 15.90 46.55
CA THR A 674 -18.52 15.33 47.84
C THR A 674 -18.38 13.81 47.86
N ARG A 675 -17.36 13.36 48.59
CA ARG A 675 -17.02 11.98 49.01
C ARG A 675 -16.34 11.08 47.99
N ALA A 676 -15.01 11.11 47.96
CA ALA A 676 -14.18 9.90 47.99
C ALA A 676 -12.72 10.27 48.30
N ALA A 677 -12.42 10.54 49.58
CA ALA A 677 -11.04 10.46 50.04
C ALA A 677 -10.64 8.98 50.14
N ARG A 678 -9.46 8.66 49.58
CA ARG A 678 -8.64 7.43 49.71
C ARG A 678 -8.76 6.41 48.57
N GLN A 679 -7.94 6.61 47.53
CA GLN A 679 -6.92 5.64 47.09
C GLN A 679 -6.10 6.24 45.94
N PRO A 680 -4.76 6.37 46.06
CA PRO A 680 -3.92 6.58 44.88
C PRO A 680 -3.79 5.22 44.18
N ARG A 681 -4.38 5.09 42.99
CA ARG A 681 -4.04 4.02 42.03
C ARG A 681 -3.14 4.63 40.96
N ASP A 682 -2.14 3.86 40.57
CA ASP A 682 -1.09 4.23 39.63
C ASP A 682 -1.60 4.88 38.34
N ALA A 683 -1.05 6.06 38.04
CA ALA A 683 -0.74 6.60 36.71
C ALA A 683 -1.78 6.43 35.58
N ASP A 684 -3.02 6.88 35.79
CA ASP A 684 -3.68 7.64 34.71
C ASP A 684 -3.20 9.08 34.89
N LEU A 685 -2.25 9.50 34.05
CA LEU A 685 -1.90 10.91 33.91
C LEU A 685 -3.21 11.64 33.59
N SER A 686 -3.75 12.32 34.59
CA SER A 686 -4.67 13.43 34.37
C SER A 686 -3.85 14.41 33.55
N GLU A 687 -4.02 14.40 32.23
CA GLU A 687 -3.34 15.32 31.33
C GLU A 687 -3.72 16.73 31.79
N VAL A 688 -2.81 17.39 32.51
CA VAL A 688 -2.96 18.79 32.88
C VAL A 688 -2.91 19.55 31.56
N TYR A 689 -4.03 20.17 31.17
CA TYR A 689 -4.04 21.08 30.04
C TYR A 689 -3.26 22.33 30.43
N LEU A 690 -2.17 22.58 29.73
CA LEU A 690 -1.40 23.80 29.83
C LEU A 690 -1.67 24.63 28.58
N ALA A 691 -1.83 25.93 28.73
CA ALA A 691 -2.01 26.84 27.61
C ALA A 691 -1.21 28.12 27.83
N THR A 692 -0.68 28.68 26.77
CA THR A 692 -0.10 30.02 26.78
C THR A 692 -1.14 31.02 26.24
N CYS A 693 -1.14 32.25 26.74
CA CYS A 693 -2.08 33.27 26.28
C CYS A 693 -1.53 34.67 26.51
N VAL A 694 -1.63 35.53 25.49
CA VAL A 694 -1.46 36.98 25.63
C VAL A 694 -2.83 37.66 25.46
N TYR A 695 -3.16 38.55 26.39
CA TYR A 695 -4.39 39.31 26.38
C TYR A 695 -4.06 40.81 26.45
N ALA A 696 -4.55 41.56 25.47
CA ALA A 696 -4.29 43.00 25.36
C ALA A 696 -5.60 43.78 25.21
N VAL A 697 -5.76 44.90 25.92
CA VAL A 697 -6.92 45.79 25.79
C VAL A 697 -6.45 47.13 25.26
N TYR A 698 -6.88 47.48 24.06
CA TYR A 698 -6.63 48.77 23.42
C TYR A 698 -7.78 49.75 23.66
N ASP A 699 -7.45 50.98 24.03
CA ASP A 699 -8.35 52.12 24.14
C ASP A 699 -8.13 53.09 22.99
N SER A 700 -9.11 53.17 22.08
CA SER A 700 -9.05 53.97 20.85
C SER A 700 -8.99 55.48 21.08
N VAL A 701 -9.37 55.95 22.27
CA VAL A 701 -9.40 57.38 22.62
C VAL A 701 -8.05 57.82 23.14
N THR A 702 -7.48 57.05 24.06
CA THR A 702 -6.20 57.35 24.70
C THR A 702 -5.00 56.76 23.95
N ARG A 703 -5.26 55.84 23.01
CA ARG A 703 -4.29 55.02 22.29
C ARG A 703 -3.36 54.23 23.22
N ARG A 704 -3.86 53.89 24.40
CA ARG A 704 -3.15 53.05 25.37
C ARG A 704 -3.60 51.61 25.22
N CYS A 705 -2.63 50.70 25.26
CA CYS A 705 -2.86 49.27 25.22
C CYS A 705 -2.29 48.64 26.49
N THR A 706 -3.14 47.96 27.24
CA THR A 706 -2.76 47.24 28.47
C THR A 706 -2.62 45.76 28.16
N PHE A 707 -1.44 45.20 28.41
CA PHE A 707 -1.10 43.80 28.16
C PHE A 707 -0.99 43.02 29.46
N ALA A 708 -1.41 41.76 29.42
CA ALA A 708 -1.04 40.73 30.37
C ALA A 708 -0.62 39.46 29.61
N ASN A 709 0.39 38.75 30.11
CA ASN A 709 0.97 37.60 29.43
C ASN A 709 1.04 36.37 30.36
N ALA A 710 0.44 35.25 29.94
CA ALA A 710 0.51 33.94 30.58
C ALA A 710 1.44 33.00 29.80
N GLY A 711 2.75 33.27 29.88
CA GLY A 711 3.80 32.40 29.31
C GLY A 711 3.84 32.35 27.79
N HIS A 712 3.18 33.27 27.09
CA HIS A 712 3.14 33.38 25.64
C HIS A 712 4.30 34.23 25.10
N LEU A 713 4.53 34.16 23.78
CA LEU A 713 5.58 34.92 23.11
C LEU A 713 5.34 36.44 23.18
N PRO A 714 6.40 37.26 23.23
CA PRO A 714 6.28 38.71 23.36
C PRO A 714 5.67 39.32 22.08
N PRO A 715 4.68 40.23 22.22
CA PRO A 715 4.15 41.00 21.09
C PRO A 715 5.23 41.79 20.35
N VAL A 716 5.07 41.99 19.05
CA VAL A 716 5.96 42.85 18.25
C VAL A 716 5.26 44.17 17.93
N LEU A 717 5.93 45.29 18.17
CA LEU A 717 5.48 46.63 17.83
C LEU A 717 6.38 47.24 16.76
N VAL A 718 5.77 47.85 15.75
CA VAL A 718 6.45 48.66 14.74
C VAL A 718 5.87 50.07 14.81
N GLU A 719 6.65 51.00 15.33
CA GLU A 719 6.27 52.42 15.30
C GLU A 719 6.53 53.01 13.90
N PRO A 720 5.74 54.01 13.46
CA PRO A 720 5.93 54.62 12.16
C PRO A 720 7.33 55.20 11.97
N GLY A 721 8.11 54.62 11.05
CA GLY A 721 9.47 55.06 10.74
C GLY A 721 10.56 54.46 11.62
N GLU A 722 10.20 53.56 12.54
CA GLU A 722 11.15 52.80 13.37
C GLU A 722 11.21 51.33 12.94
N SER A 723 12.23 50.61 13.42
CA SER A 723 12.32 49.16 13.24
C SER A 723 11.37 48.44 14.18
N ALA A 724 10.89 47.26 13.77
CA ALA A 724 10.12 46.38 14.63
C ALA A 724 10.89 46.02 15.92
N LEU A 725 10.19 46.04 17.06
CA LEU A 725 10.73 45.74 18.39
C LEU A 725 9.78 44.81 19.14
N MET A 726 10.33 43.84 19.86
CA MET A 726 9.57 43.00 20.80
C MET A 726 9.25 43.83 22.06
N LEU A 727 7.99 43.84 22.47
CA LEU A 727 7.54 44.50 23.70
C LEU A 727 7.99 43.72 24.93
N ASP A 728 8.51 44.43 25.93
CA ASP A 728 8.89 43.86 27.22
C ASP A 728 7.65 43.73 28.12
N VAL A 729 6.89 42.66 27.91
CA VAL A 729 5.73 42.30 28.75
C VAL A 729 6.17 41.21 29.73
N PRO A 730 6.06 41.43 31.07
CA PRO A 730 6.43 40.45 32.07
C PRO A 730 5.76 39.09 31.81
N PRO A 731 6.56 38.01 31.62
CA PRO A 731 5.99 36.71 31.35
C PRO A 731 5.43 36.11 32.65
N GLY A 732 4.14 35.84 32.68
CA GLY A 732 3.51 34.98 33.68
C GLY A 732 3.78 33.49 33.42
N MET A 733 3.32 32.63 34.33
CA MET A 733 3.32 31.18 34.10
C MET A 733 2.23 30.80 33.07
N PRO A 734 2.41 29.72 32.30
CA PRO A 734 1.34 29.19 31.46
C PRO A 734 0.08 28.87 32.28
N LEU A 735 -1.08 29.07 31.66
CA LEU A 735 -2.39 28.75 32.22
C LEU A 735 -2.46 27.26 32.58
N GLY A 736 -3.06 26.94 33.73
CA GLY A 736 -3.21 25.58 34.25
C GLY A 736 -2.07 25.15 35.17
N VAL A 737 -0.93 25.85 35.19
CA VAL A 737 0.17 25.59 36.14
C VAL A 737 -0.20 26.11 37.54
N GLY A 738 -0.91 27.24 37.62
CA GLY A 738 -1.06 28.01 38.85
C GLY A 738 0.22 28.76 39.25
N GLY A 739 0.09 29.85 40.01
CA GLY A 739 1.25 30.64 40.41
C GLY A 739 0.91 32.00 41.01
N GLU A 740 1.88 32.91 40.94
CA GLU A 740 1.73 34.32 41.29
C GLU A 740 0.71 35.01 40.36
N PRO A 741 0.06 36.12 40.79
CA PRO A 741 -0.83 36.90 39.94
C PRO A 741 -0.12 37.41 38.68
N PHE A 742 -0.84 37.45 37.57
CA PHE A 742 -0.34 38.05 36.33
C PHE A 742 -0.13 39.56 36.50
N GLU A 743 0.92 40.09 35.86
CA GLU A 743 1.23 41.52 35.86
C GLU A 743 0.69 42.21 34.60
N GLU A 744 0.40 43.50 34.71
CA GLU A 744 -0.09 44.32 33.61
C GLU A 744 0.94 45.38 33.22
N VAL A 745 1.12 45.58 31.91
CA VAL A 745 1.94 46.66 31.37
C VAL A 745 1.11 47.50 30.41
N GLU A 746 1.18 48.81 30.60
CA GLU A 746 0.48 49.78 29.76
C GLU A 746 1.48 50.45 28.80
N VAL A 747 1.18 50.38 27.51
CA VAL A 747 2.00 50.95 26.43
C VAL A 747 1.14 51.93 25.63
N GLU A 748 1.67 53.12 25.36
CA GLU A 748 1.03 54.06 24.43
C GLU A 748 1.44 53.69 23.00
N LEU A 749 0.46 53.48 22.13
CA LEU A 749 0.70 53.12 20.73
C LEU A 749 0.49 54.36 19.84
N PRO A 750 1.51 54.81 19.09
CA PRO A 750 1.34 55.97 18.22
C PRO A 750 0.40 55.68 17.05
N GLU A 751 -0.15 56.74 16.46
CA GLU A 751 -0.97 56.65 15.26
C GLU A 751 -0.23 55.92 14.13
N GLY A 752 -0.86 54.93 13.51
CA GLY A 752 -0.25 54.13 12.44
C GLY A 752 0.76 53.09 12.90
N ALA A 753 0.97 52.90 14.21
CA ALA A 753 1.78 51.80 14.72
C ALA A 753 1.16 50.45 14.37
N LEU A 754 2.01 49.45 14.13
CA LEU A 754 1.62 48.08 13.85
C LEU A 754 1.95 47.19 15.05
N LEU A 755 0.94 46.56 15.63
CA LEU A 755 1.07 45.54 16.67
C LEU A 755 0.86 44.16 16.05
N ALA A 756 1.74 43.20 16.36
CA ALA A 756 1.60 41.81 15.94
C ALA A 756 1.64 40.87 17.16
N LEU A 757 0.63 40.00 17.24
CA LEU A 757 0.51 38.89 18.17
C LEU A 757 0.53 37.58 17.37
N TYR A 758 1.27 36.60 17.83
CA TYR A 758 1.55 35.39 17.06
C TYR A 758 1.87 34.20 17.96
N THR A 759 1.63 33.00 17.45
CA THR A 759 1.99 31.74 18.11
C THR A 759 3.38 31.27 17.71
N ASP A 760 3.91 30.29 18.43
CA ASP A 760 5.26 29.75 18.23
C ASP A 760 5.43 29.04 16.89
N GLY A 761 4.39 28.45 16.32
CA GLY A 761 4.44 27.85 14.96
C GLY A 761 4.88 28.84 13.86
N LEU A 762 4.78 30.16 14.09
CA LEU A 762 5.31 31.16 13.14
C LEU A 762 6.84 31.25 13.16
N VAL A 763 7.47 30.97 14.30
CA VAL A 763 8.88 31.31 14.59
C VAL A 763 9.72 30.12 15.09
N GLU A 764 9.11 29.00 15.44
CA GLU A 764 9.77 27.80 15.92
C GLU A 764 9.64 26.67 14.89
N SER A 765 10.70 25.91 14.65
CA SER A 765 10.63 24.63 13.93
C SER A 765 11.71 23.68 14.41
N ARG A 766 11.61 22.39 14.06
CA ARG A 766 12.61 21.38 14.47
C ARG A 766 14.05 21.73 14.10
N ASP A 767 14.22 22.41 12.96
CA ASP A 767 15.52 22.72 12.38
C ASP A 767 15.98 24.15 12.68
N HIS A 768 15.12 25.02 13.24
CA HIS A 768 15.42 26.42 13.51
C HIS A 768 15.04 26.81 14.95
N PRO A 769 15.99 27.30 15.76
CA PRO A 769 15.70 27.72 17.13
C PRO A 769 14.82 28.99 17.15
N LEU A 770 13.98 29.09 18.18
CA LEU A 770 13.04 30.21 18.41
C LEU A 770 13.69 31.60 18.22
N ASP A 771 14.89 31.81 18.77
CA ASP A 771 15.58 33.11 18.68
C ASP A 771 15.88 33.55 17.23
N GLU A 772 16.20 32.60 16.35
CA GLU A 772 16.47 32.89 14.94
C GLU A 772 15.18 33.20 14.19
N GLY A 773 14.10 32.46 14.46
CA GLY A 773 12.79 32.73 13.88
C GLY A 773 12.19 34.06 14.34
N LEU A 774 12.35 34.42 15.61
CA LEU A 774 11.96 35.75 16.13
C LEU A 774 12.70 36.88 15.41
N GLN A 775 14.02 36.74 15.20
CA GLN A 775 14.80 37.73 14.44
C GLN A 775 14.35 37.81 12.97
N ALA A 776 14.05 36.67 12.35
CA ALA A 776 13.53 36.63 10.99
C ALA A 776 12.15 37.30 10.88
N PHE A 777 11.27 37.06 11.85
CA PHE A 777 9.94 37.68 11.91
C PHE A 777 10.03 39.21 12.06
N VAL A 778 10.82 39.69 13.02
CA VAL A 778 11.11 41.13 13.19
C VAL A 778 11.71 41.71 11.90
N GLY A 779 12.60 40.98 11.24
CA GLY A 779 13.21 41.37 9.96
C GLY A 779 12.26 41.37 8.76
N ALA A 780 11.15 40.64 8.81
CA ALA A 780 10.13 40.60 7.74
C ALA A 780 9.18 41.81 7.80
N LEU A 781 9.01 42.42 8.98
CA LEU A 781 8.14 43.58 9.22
C LEU A 781 8.82 44.90 8.80
N THR A 782 9.10 45.05 7.50
CA THR A 782 9.90 46.17 6.96
C THR A 782 9.10 47.37 6.46
N ASP A 783 7.87 47.17 6.01
CA ASP A 783 7.01 48.24 5.48
C ASP A 783 5.61 48.18 6.10
N PRO A 784 5.42 48.80 7.29
CA PRO A 784 4.15 48.81 7.98
C PRO A 784 3.09 49.68 7.28
N SER A 785 3.42 50.38 6.19
CA SER A 785 2.48 51.26 5.47
C SER A 785 1.65 50.54 4.41
N ARG A 786 2.06 49.35 3.96
CA ARG A 786 1.31 48.51 3.00
C ARG A 786 -0.04 48.06 3.57
N PRO A 787 -1.01 47.59 2.76
CA PRO A 787 -2.22 46.95 3.28
C PRO A 787 -1.86 45.80 4.23
N LEU A 788 -2.58 45.64 5.35
CA LEU A 788 -2.23 44.62 6.35
C LEU A 788 -2.24 43.19 5.79
N GLU A 789 -3.20 42.89 4.90
CA GLU A 789 -3.29 41.63 4.18
C GLU A 789 -1.99 41.28 3.43
N ASP A 790 -1.39 42.26 2.74
CA ASP A 790 -0.12 42.10 2.03
C ASP A 790 1.06 41.87 2.98
N VAL A 791 1.03 42.51 4.16
CA VAL A 791 2.06 42.34 5.20
C VAL A 791 1.96 40.94 5.80
N CYS A 792 0.74 40.47 6.10
CA CYS A 792 0.45 39.11 6.55
C CYS A 792 1.03 38.09 5.58
N ASP A 793 0.66 38.22 4.30
CA ASP A 793 1.07 37.29 3.26
C ASP A 793 2.59 37.36 3.03
N HIS A 794 3.21 38.53 3.16
CA HIS A 794 4.67 38.66 3.06
C HIS A 794 5.39 37.97 4.21
N VAL A 795 4.94 38.18 5.46
CA VAL A 795 5.49 37.53 6.65
C VAL A 795 5.37 36.02 6.51
N LEU A 796 4.17 35.53 6.19
CA LEU A 796 3.93 34.10 6.00
C LEU A 796 4.81 33.56 4.88
N ASN A 797 4.81 34.12 3.66
CA ASN A 797 5.66 33.59 2.58
C ASN A 797 7.17 33.61 2.91
N THR A 798 7.62 34.54 3.74
CA THR A 798 9.03 34.63 4.15
C THR A 798 9.39 33.55 5.18
N LEU A 799 8.47 33.22 6.09
CA LEU A 799 8.69 32.27 7.20
C LEU A 799 8.18 30.84 6.90
N ASP A 800 7.12 30.69 6.11
CA ASP A 800 6.42 29.42 5.75
C ASP A 800 7.32 28.45 4.97
N THR A 801 8.38 28.96 4.33
CA THR A 801 9.38 28.09 3.67
C THR A 801 10.20 27.24 4.66
N HIS A 802 10.10 27.48 5.98
CA HIS A 802 10.96 26.85 7.01
C HIS A 802 10.20 26.34 8.28
N HIS A 803 8.91 26.64 8.49
CA HIS A 803 8.25 26.50 9.82
C HIS A 803 6.88 25.78 9.93
N GLY A 804 6.34 25.17 8.86
CA GLY A 804 4.96 24.62 8.85
C GLY A 804 4.68 23.28 9.55
N GLU A 805 5.31 22.98 10.69
CA GLU A 805 5.01 21.76 11.46
C GLU A 805 3.90 21.91 12.50
N ASP A 806 3.77 23.09 13.10
CA ASP A 806 2.72 23.44 14.05
C ASP A 806 1.69 24.38 13.43
N ASP A 807 0.58 24.61 14.13
CA ASP A 807 -0.39 25.63 13.72
C ASP A 807 0.19 27.03 13.86
N ILE A 808 -0.29 27.95 13.03
CA ILE A 808 0.14 29.34 13.03
C ILE A 808 -1.09 30.20 13.19
N ALA A 809 -1.17 30.96 14.29
CA ALA A 809 -2.06 32.09 14.43
C ALA A 809 -1.25 33.39 14.39
N LEU A 810 -1.62 34.31 13.50
CA LEU A 810 -1.04 35.65 13.40
C LEU A 810 -2.17 36.68 13.40
N LEU A 811 -2.15 37.57 14.38
CA LEU A 811 -3.05 38.71 14.50
C LEU A 811 -2.22 39.98 14.37
N MET A 812 -2.52 40.78 13.34
CA MET A 812 -1.93 42.10 13.15
C MET A 812 -2.98 43.19 13.30
N ALA A 813 -2.64 44.22 14.07
CA ALA A 813 -3.50 45.36 14.34
C ALA A 813 -2.72 46.65 14.08
N ARG A 814 -3.23 47.50 13.18
CA ARG A 814 -2.71 48.85 12.93
C ARG A 814 -3.55 49.87 13.65
N VAL A 815 -2.88 50.72 14.40
CA VAL A 815 -3.50 51.77 15.21
C VAL A 815 -4.06 52.87 14.32
N GLN A 816 -5.37 53.10 14.44
CA GLN A 816 -6.11 54.18 13.80
C GLN A 816 -6.93 54.89 14.88
N GLY A 817 -6.31 55.70 15.73
CA GLY A 817 -6.98 56.28 16.89
C GLY A 817 -8.26 57.04 16.52
N LEU A 818 -9.20 57.15 17.47
CA LEU A 818 -10.39 57.95 17.23
C LEU A 818 -10.01 59.41 16.95
N PRO A 819 -10.54 60.02 15.87
CA PRO A 819 -10.29 61.41 15.58
C PRO A 819 -10.67 62.31 16.77
N ALA A 820 -9.84 63.30 17.08
CA ALA A 820 -10.07 64.16 18.25
C ALA A 820 -11.37 64.98 18.15
N ASP A 821 -11.86 65.23 16.94
CA ASP A 821 -13.15 65.86 16.65
C ASP A 821 -14.33 64.91 16.90
N SER A 822 -14.13 63.60 16.94
CA SER A 822 -15.12 62.58 17.29
C SER A 822 -15.21 62.30 18.80
N VAL A 823 -14.50 63.07 19.63
CA VAL A 823 -14.47 62.91 21.08
C VAL A 823 -14.88 64.21 21.78
N GLY A 824 -15.87 64.12 22.67
CA GLY A 824 -16.18 65.17 23.64
C GLY A 824 -15.81 64.70 25.04
N ASP A 825 -14.92 65.40 25.75
CA ASP A 825 -14.45 64.99 27.09
C ASP A 825 -14.44 66.20 28.04
N TRP A 826 -15.23 66.11 29.12
CA TRP A 826 -15.43 67.21 30.07
C TRP A 826 -15.37 66.74 31.51
N THR A 827 -14.70 67.54 32.35
CA THR A 827 -14.74 67.39 33.82
C THR A 827 -15.80 68.32 34.42
N LEU A 828 -16.65 67.75 35.26
CA LEU A 828 -17.80 68.38 35.89
C LEU A 828 -17.61 68.40 37.42
N PRO A 829 -17.66 69.58 38.06
CA PRO A 829 -17.69 69.68 39.51
C PRO A 829 -18.90 68.96 40.10
N ARG A 830 -18.80 68.48 41.34
CA ARG A 830 -19.87 67.77 42.02
C ARG A 830 -20.93 68.71 42.62
N GLU A 831 -21.66 69.42 41.77
CA GLU A 831 -22.73 70.35 42.16
C GLU A 831 -24.02 70.11 41.35
N PRO A 832 -25.23 70.43 41.89
CA PRO A 832 -26.49 70.20 41.18
C PRO A 832 -26.59 70.87 39.79
N ARG A 833 -25.89 71.99 39.59
CA ARG A 833 -25.85 72.70 38.30
C ARG A 833 -25.11 71.92 37.21
N SER A 834 -24.23 70.98 37.57
CA SER A 834 -23.46 70.18 36.62
C SER A 834 -24.32 69.24 35.78
N VAL A 835 -25.50 68.82 36.26
CA VAL A 835 -26.44 68.03 35.45
C VAL A 835 -26.97 68.86 34.27
N GLY A 836 -27.24 70.15 34.47
CA GLY A 836 -27.64 71.07 33.40
C GLY A 836 -26.51 71.30 32.40
N ARG A 837 -25.29 71.54 32.91
CA ARG A 837 -24.08 71.70 32.07
C ARG A 837 -23.78 70.47 31.23
N ALA A 838 -23.95 69.27 31.80
CA ALA A 838 -23.76 68.01 31.09
C ALA A 838 -24.69 67.89 29.87
N ARG A 839 -25.98 68.25 30.01
CA ARG A 839 -26.92 68.29 28.89
C ARG A 839 -26.53 69.32 27.83
N GLU A 840 -26.14 70.53 28.26
CA GLU A 840 -25.68 71.57 27.34
C GLU A 840 -24.44 71.12 26.54
N TYR A 841 -23.47 70.46 27.18
CA TYR A 841 -22.30 69.91 26.51
C TYR A 841 -22.69 68.81 25.52
N ALA A 842 -23.55 67.86 25.93
CA ALA A 842 -24.00 66.79 25.06
C ALA A 842 -24.75 67.33 23.82
N ARG A 843 -25.71 68.24 24.01
CA ARG A 843 -26.44 68.89 22.92
C ARG A 843 -25.51 69.62 21.96
N THR A 844 -24.60 70.41 22.49
CA THR A 844 -23.66 71.19 21.67
C THR A 844 -22.79 70.26 20.82
N GLN A 845 -22.27 69.19 21.42
CA GLN A 845 -21.44 68.22 20.71
C GLN A 845 -22.23 67.44 19.65
N LEU A 846 -23.41 66.92 19.99
CA LEU A 846 -24.25 66.19 19.03
C LEU A 846 -24.69 67.07 17.86
N THR A 847 -24.97 68.36 18.11
CA THR A 847 -25.28 69.32 17.03
C THR A 847 -24.05 69.58 16.16
N ALA A 848 -22.85 69.63 16.75
CA ALA A 848 -21.60 69.78 15.99
C ALA A 848 -21.29 68.53 15.13
N TRP A 849 -21.76 67.36 15.56
CA TRP A 849 -21.67 66.10 14.82
C TRP A 849 -22.84 65.83 13.86
N GLU A 850 -23.78 66.78 13.71
CA GLU A 850 -24.96 66.62 12.84
C GLU A 850 -25.85 65.41 13.24
N LEU A 851 -25.93 65.14 14.55
CA LEU A 851 -26.72 64.06 15.17
C LEU A 851 -27.95 64.61 15.92
N GLU A 852 -28.65 65.59 15.35
CA GLU A 852 -29.86 66.17 15.93
C GLU A 852 -30.93 65.14 16.35
N PRO A 853 -31.18 64.04 15.60
CA PRO A 853 -32.16 63.03 16.00
C PRO A 853 -31.85 62.34 17.35
N LEU A 854 -30.58 62.33 17.78
CA LEU A 854 -30.16 61.68 19.03
C LEU A 854 -30.11 62.63 20.23
N VAL A 855 -30.29 63.94 20.04
CA VAL A 855 -30.10 64.96 21.08
C VAL A 855 -31.01 64.72 22.28
N ASP A 856 -32.32 64.58 22.08
CA ASP A 856 -33.29 64.47 23.17
C ASP A 856 -33.05 63.20 24.01
N THR A 857 -32.82 62.07 23.34
CA THR A 857 -32.51 60.79 24.01
C THR A 857 -31.19 60.87 24.77
N THR A 858 -30.13 61.41 24.15
CA THR A 858 -28.82 61.53 24.78
C THR A 858 -28.87 62.46 25.99
N GLU A 859 -29.54 63.61 25.90
CA GLU A 859 -29.69 64.53 27.04
C GLU A 859 -30.40 63.88 28.22
N LEU A 860 -31.46 63.11 27.96
CA LEU A 860 -32.18 62.38 29.00
C LEU A 860 -31.27 61.38 29.69
N LEU A 861 -30.56 60.54 28.92
CA LEU A 861 -29.69 59.49 29.46
C LEU A 861 -28.46 60.06 30.19
N VAL A 862 -27.82 61.09 29.63
CA VAL A 862 -26.73 61.85 30.29
C VAL A 862 -27.21 62.44 31.60
N SER A 863 -28.41 63.02 31.62
CA SER A 863 -29.00 63.58 32.84
C SER A 863 -29.18 62.52 33.92
N GLU A 864 -29.64 61.31 33.57
CA GLU A 864 -29.79 60.21 34.51
C GLU A 864 -28.44 59.70 35.04
N LEU A 865 -27.45 59.48 34.16
CA LEU A 865 -26.12 59.01 34.57
C LEU A 865 -25.39 60.02 35.45
N VAL A 866 -25.35 61.30 35.04
CA VAL A 866 -24.68 62.36 35.82
C VAL A 866 -25.41 62.62 37.14
N THR A 867 -26.75 62.51 37.18
CA THR A 867 -27.51 62.58 38.44
C THR A 867 -27.18 61.41 39.36
N ASN A 868 -27.03 60.19 38.82
CA ASN A 868 -26.60 59.03 39.60
C ASN A 868 -25.18 59.20 40.15
N ALA A 869 -24.23 59.67 39.33
CA ALA A 869 -22.87 59.99 39.78
C ALA A 869 -22.88 61.06 40.89
N LEU A 870 -23.70 62.10 40.74
CA LEU A 870 -23.86 63.18 41.74
C LEU A 870 -24.50 62.71 43.06
N ARG A 871 -25.45 61.78 43.02
CA ARG A 871 -26.16 61.29 44.22
C ARG A 871 -25.45 60.15 44.92
N TYR A 872 -24.87 59.22 44.16
CA TYR A 872 -24.39 57.93 44.65
C TYR A 872 -22.92 57.65 44.34
N GLY A 873 -22.26 58.49 43.54
CA GLY A 873 -20.82 58.40 43.29
C GLY A 873 -19.97 59.16 44.31
N GLU A 874 -18.67 59.29 44.05
CA GLU A 874 -17.73 60.11 44.82
C GLU A 874 -16.83 60.95 43.90
N GLY A 875 -16.11 61.94 44.43
CA GLY A 875 -15.15 62.73 43.65
C GLY A 875 -15.75 63.61 42.54
N GLU A 876 -14.88 64.05 41.62
CA GLU A 876 -15.27 64.77 40.41
C GLU A 876 -15.93 63.84 39.40
N ILE A 877 -16.84 64.39 38.58
CA ILE A 877 -17.54 63.62 37.56
C ILE A 877 -16.89 63.92 36.22
N ARG A 878 -16.53 62.90 35.43
CA ARG A 878 -16.11 63.07 34.04
C ARG A 878 -17.24 62.63 33.13
N LEU A 879 -17.54 63.39 32.09
CA LEU A 879 -18.48 63.04 31.03
C LEU A 879 -17.70 62.94 29.73
N ARG A 880 -17.85 61.83 29.01
CA ARG A 880 -17.28 61.65 27.68
C ARG A 880 -18.34 61.17 26.70
N LEU A 881 -18.29 61.72 25.50
CA LEU A 881 -19.05 61.27 24.34
C LEU A 881 -18.08 60.85 23.26
N LEU A 882 -18.33 59.70 22.63
CA LEU A 882 -17.50 59.10 21.61
C LEU A 882 -18.34 58.78 20.38
N LEU A 883 -17.90 59.26 19.22
CA LEU A 883 -18.55 58.99 17.94
C LEU A 883 -17.67 58.07 17.08
N ASP A 884 -18.21 56.90 16.77
CA ASP A 884 -17.62 56.00 15.77
C ASP A 884 -18.76 55.35 14.96
N ARG A 885 -18.94 54.03 15.03
CA ARG A 885 -20.10 53.31 14.48
C ARG A 885 -21.37 53.53 15.29
N THR A 886 -21.20 53.86 16.57
CA THR A 886 -22.25 54.19 17.52
C THR A 886 -21.83 55.38 18.37
N LEU A 887 -22.82 56.03 18.97
CA LEU A 887 -22.60 57.09 19.94
C LEU A 887 -22.51 56.46 21.33
N VAL A 888 -21.33 56.50 21.94
CA VAL A 888 -21.12 56.02 23.31
C VAL A 888 -21.01 57.20 24.26
N CYS A 889 -21.71 57.13 25.38
CA CYS A 889 -21.57 58.06 26.48
C CYS A 889 -21.01 57.35 27.70
N GLU A 890 -19.96 57.90 28.29
CA GLU A 890 -19.33 57.40 29.51
C GLU A 890 -19.37 58.48 30.60
N VAL A 891 -19.71 58.08 31.82
CA VAL A 891 -19.72 58.95 33.01
C VAL A 891 -18.90 58.30 34.11
N TRP A 892 -17.82 58.97 34.54
CA TRP A 892 -16.95 58.50 35.62
C TRP A 892 -17.26 59.19 36.93
N ASP A 893 -17.06 58.46 38.02
CA ASP A 893 -16.95 58.99 39.37
C ASP A 893 -15.98 58.13 40.20
N ALA A 894 -15.52 58.64 41.34
CA ALA A 894 -14.54 57.96 42.20
C ALA A 894 -15.16 56.87 43.10
N GLY A 895 -16.46 56.58 42.99
CA GLY A 895 -17.16 55.61 43.82
C GLY A 895 -16.88 54.17 43.39
N LEU A 896 -16.63 53.27 44.34
CA LEU A 896 -16.29 51.86 44.08
C LEU A 896 -17.52 50.92 43.97
N VAL A 897 -18.69 51.40 44.38
CA VAL A 897 -19.93 50.61 44.38
C VAL A 897 -20.60 50.67 43.01
N GLN A 898 -20.72 49.51 42.36
CA GLN A 898 -21.38 49.40 41.06
C GLN A 898 -22.88 49.70 41.16
N PRO A 899 -23.45 50.42 40.16
CA PRO A 899 -24.88 50.71 40.11
C PRO A 899 -25.69 49.41 39.96
N ARG A 900 -26.82 49.32 40.67
CA ARG A 900 -27.76 48.19 40.54
C ARG A 900 -29.09 48.69 39.99
N ARG A 901 -29.57 48.06 38.92
CA ARG A 901 -30.93 48.27 38.41
C ARG A 901 -31.92 47.87 39.51
N ARG A 902 -32.82 48.79 39.87
CA ARG A 902 -33.92 48.54 40.81
C ARG A 902 -35.23 48.45 40.02
N ARG A 903 -36.14 47.57 40.43
CA ARG A 903 -37.55 47.65 39.99
C ARG A 903 -38.24 48.65 40.90
N ALA A 904 -38.42 49.88 40.42
CA ALA A 904 -39.20 50.89 41.12
C ALA A 904 -40.68 50.48 41.14
N ARG A 905 -41.36 50.64 42.27
CA ARG A 905 -42.82 50.50 42.37
C ARG A 905 -43.51 51.75 41.83
N ASP A 906 -44.80 51.66 41.52
CA ASP A 906 -45.58 52.76 40.95
C ASP A 906 -45.52 54.04 41.81
N THR A 907 -45.35 53.88 43.12
CA THR A 907 -45.26 54.96 44.11
C THR A 907 -43.85 55.45 44.43
N ASP A 908 -42.80 54.85 43.87
CA ASP A 908 -41.42 55.22 44.18
C ASP A 908 -41.00 56.46 43.37
N GLU A 909 -40.58 57.54 44.06
CA GLU A 909 -40.09 58.79 43.46
C GLU A 909 -38.65 58.68 42.89
N GLY A 910 -38.03 57.50 42.94
CA GLY A 910 -36.66 57.27 42.48
C GLY A 910 -36.40 55.82 42.08
N GLY A 911 -35.23 55.58 41.46
CA GLY A 911 -34.80 54.23 41.06
C GLY A 911 -35.17 53.80 39.64
N ARG A 912 -35.75 54.70 38.83
CA ARG A 912 -36.08 54.46 37.40
C ARG A 912 -34.95 54.81 36.43
N GLY A 913 -33.94 55.58 36.84
CA GLY A 913 -32.90 56.10 35.93
C GLY A 913 -32.20 55.02 35.09
N LEU A 914 -31.66 53.97 35.71
CA LEU A 914 -31.02 52.87 34.97
C LEU A 914 -32.02 51.99 34.18
N GLN A 915 -33.30 52.03 34.55
CA GLN A 915 -34.35 51.38 33.77
C GLN A 915 -34.64 52.17 32.49
N LEU A 916 -34.58 53.50 32.53
CA LEU A 916 -34.67 54.37 31.35
C LEU A 916 -33.46 54.17 30.43
N VAL A 917 -32.25 54.17 31.00
CA VAL A 917 -31.01 53.89 30.25
C VAL A 917 -31.16 52.56 29.50
N GLY A 918 -31.51 51.48 30.20
CA GLY A 918 -31.66 50.17 29.56
C GLY A 918 -32.87 49.99 28.63
N LEU A 919 -33.76 50.98 28.50
CA LEU A 919 -34.87 50.95 27.53
C LEU A 919 -34.57 51.76 26.27
N LEU A 920 -33.79 52.84 26.41
CA LEU A 920 -33.53 53.79 25.35
C LEU A 920 -32.15 53.61 24.70
N SER A 921 -31.25 52.87 25.33
CA SER A 921 -29.93 52.54 24.78
C SER A 921 -29.92 51.15 24.11
N ALA A 922 -29.06 50.98 23.11
CA ALA A 922 -28.81 49.66 22.50
C ALA A 922 -28.07 48.75 23.48
N ALA A 923 -27.08 49.30 24.18
CA ALA A 923 -26.35 48.66 25.25
C ALA A 923 -26.08 49.65 26.38
N TRP A 924 -25.85 49.15 27.60
CA TRP A 924 -25.36 49.94 28.72
C TRP A 924 -24.68 49.02 29.74
N GLY A 925 -23.80 49.60 30.54
CA GLY A 925 -23.07 48.85 31.54
C GLY A 925 -22.34 49.73 32.53
N SER A 926 -21.52 49.10 33.36
CA SER A 926 -20.68 49.80 34.33
C SER A 926 -19.36 49.07 34.54
N ARG A 927 -18.24 49.79 34.43
CA ARG A 927 -16.87 49.30 34.61
C ARG A 927 -16.31 49.76 35.95
N ARG A 928 -15.53 48.93 36.64
CA ARG A 928 -14.68 49.39 37.74
C ARG A 928 -13.35 49.83 37.17
N THR A 929 -12.83 50.92 37.69
CA THR A 929 -11.47 51.37 37.39
C THR A 929 -10.67 51.40 38.69
N PRO A 930 -9.34 51.38 38.65
CA PRO A 930 -8.51 51.49 39.86
C PRO A 930 -8.85 52.72 40.73
N ALA A 931 -9.35 53.79 40.10
CA ALA A 931 -9.65 55.06 40.75
C ALA A 931 -11.16 55.33 40.97
N GLY A 932 -12.05 54.38 40.65
CA GLY A 932 -13.49 54.61 40.73
C GLY A 932 -14.31 53.69 39.85
N LYS A 933 -15.31 54.24 39.16
CA LYS A 933 -16.15 53.51 38.21
C LYS A 933 -16.55 54.37 37.03
N THR A 934 -16.95 53.70 35.96
CA THR A 934 -17.53 54.30 34.76
C THR A 934 -18.89 53.68 34.53
N VAL A 935 -19.91 54.48 34.26
CA VAL A 935 -21.22 54.00 33.79
C VAL A 935 -21.43 54.53 32.39
N TRP A 936 -21.84 53.66 31.48
CA TRP A 936 -21.90 54.00 30.06
C TRP A 936 -23.18 53.50 29.40
N PHE A 937 -23.54 54.13 28.29
CA PHE A 937 -24.59 53.67 27.39
C PHE A 937 -24.19 53.91 25.93
N GLU A 938 -24.83 53.17 25.03
CA GLU A 938 -24.58 53.21 23.60
C GLU A 938 -25.88 53.45 22.82
N LEU A 939 -25.82 54.34 21.83
CA LEU A 939 -26.93 54.65 20.93
C LEU A 939 -26.52 54.37 19.48
N PRO A 940 -27.39 53.70 18.68
CA PRO A 940 -27.13 53.48 17.27
C PRO A 940 -27.23 54.80 16.49
N LEU A 941 -26.46 54.94 15.42
CA LEU A 941 -26.54 56.11 14.55
C LEU A 941 -27.78 56.05 13.64
N PRO A 942 -28.38 57.21 13.27
CA PRO A 942 -29.64 57.26 12.50
C PRO A 942 -29.62 56.55 11.14
N ASP A 943 -28.45 56.43 10.51
CA ASP A 943 -28.28 55.85 9.17
C ASP A 943 -27.92 54.34 9.18
N GLY A 944 -27.75 53.74 10.37
CA GLY A 944 -27.23 52.37 10.53
C GLY A 944 -28.24 51.23 10.35
N GLY A 945 -29.39 51.46 9.69
CA GLY A 945 -30.42 50.44 9.43
C GLY A 945 -31.20 49.93 10.66
N THR A 946 -30.86 50.38 11.86
CA THR A 946 -31.57 50.04 13.11
C THR A 946 -32.55 51.17 13.44
N PRO A 947 -33.87 50.90 13.58
CA PRO A 947 -34.83 51.95 13.89
C PRO A 947 -34.55 52.53 15.28
N LEU A 948 -34.41 53.86 15.36
CA LEU A 948 -34.28 54.57 16.62
C LEU A 948 -35.55 54.35 17.46
N THR A 949 -35.38 53.89 18.69
CA THR A 949 -36.49 53.75 19.64
C THR A 949 -37.08 55.13 19.94
N ASP A 950 -38.37 55.35 19.65
CA ASP A 950 -39.05 56.58 20.05
C ASP A 950 -39.10 56.65 21.58
N PRO A 951 -38.44 57.65 22.21
CA PRO A 951 -38.44 57.78 23.66
C PRO A 951 -39.85 57.94 24.24
N ALA A 952 -40.79 58.54 23.51
CA ALA A 952 -42.18 58.67 23.96
C ALA A 952 -42.89 57.31 24.01
N GLU A 953 -42.73 56.47 22.99
CA GLU A 953 -43.33 55.13 22.94
C GLU A 953 -42.70 54.19 23.98
N ALA A 954 -41.38 54.21 24.12
CA ALA A 954 -40.67 53.43 25.14
C ALA A 954 -41.06 53.85 26.57
N LEU A 955 -41.21 55.16 26.82
CA LEU A 955 -41.69 55.67 28.10
C LEU A 955 -43.15 55.27 28.37
N LEU A 956 -44.00 55.24 27.35
CA LEU A 956 -45.39 54.78 27.47
C LEU A 956 -45.46 53.28 27.83
N SER A 957 -44.51 52.45 27.37
CA SER A 957 -44.46 51.02 27.72
C SER A 957 -44.14 50.71 29.18
N LEU A 958 -43.67 51.73 29.94
CA LEU A 958 -43.39 51.62 31.38
C LEU A 958 -44.62 51.83 32.27
N PHE A 959 -45.72 52.34 31.70
CA PHE A 959 -47.00 52.61 32.36
C PHE A 959 -48.07 51.67 31.84
#